data_AF-A0A5C6D1H2-F1
#
_entry.id   AF-A0A5C6D1H2-F1
#
_cell.length_a   1.000
_cell.length_b   1.000
_cell.length_c   1.000
_cell.angle_alpha   90.00
_cell.angle_beta   90.00
_cell.angle_gamma   90.00
#
_symmetry.space_group_name_H-M   'P 1'
#
loop_
_entity.id
_entity.type
_entity.pdbx_description
1 polymer ?
#
loop_
_entity_poly.entity_id
_entity_poly.type
_entity_poly.pdbx_seq_one_letter_code
_entity_poly.pdbx_strand_id
1 'polypeptide(L)'
;MKSMLFAFLLCLTLPVFCANAQSKPDLAPAEGDKLTYDIVVYGDSSGAAVAAIAAKREGRSVIWLNPTGFAGGMSSSGLGATDFLSYRSTFGGISSEFYDDVAKAYGTDFVRSFEPHVGKDVFDQMIATAGVNVIYNEMLDRTSGKGVTMNGNRITAITMLSGRTYHGKMFIDASYVGDLMAAAGVTYTVGREPESQYGEDMAGVRRGDTNPRVHYGQKDKDHFVKDVDPYVTPGDSSSGLLPHVHRIEGLKNGTGDKKIQAYNYRVCLTTDPKNRIPIDKPEGYREIDHELLLRNFDAGDMRLPALIEPLAGGLKVDWNNMHAVGSDYVGTNWDYPEASYERRREIEKEHETYIRGFLWTMANNPRVPESIRKKTAAYGLPRDEFTDNGGWPWMIYIRESRRMVGDYVTTQLDCSGVRKASDPVGLGSFGMDSHCVQHFVTDNGKVQNEGVIWRTPPRPYGISYRSIVPRKGECENLFSPICLSATHVAHGSIRMEPVFMALSQSAAIAAGLAIDKSVSVQDVPYHELRDKLESAKQIVRPETWKRAPAQKKPAVKAEPGEVKSQEVQPQEESARSPAKQPNVVLILADDLGVECLSAYGGTSHRTPNIDRLAKEGMRFTRCFSNPFCSPSRGSLLTGRYPFRNGLKVVLHSKSQEDLYLRPSQPSFARQLKQHGYATQIVGKWHVSLEHKHNTINQFGFDHYQTWQIFDDKGSKTTRYWKPYLSRDGKPLSEEISNRYGPDVDLEVYLDFIKTSAKSNTPFLAYYSTCLPHYPWEPTPDSDVQDYRAPEVRHKGDPKFFPDMVAYLDKQIGQMLQTLDDLGIAENTIVIFLADNGTDSDLVNTWGDGKRIPGGKGTMTDRGTHVPLLVRWPGRIVAGTSCEDLVDLSDFLPTICELTGAKLPEESIHGRSFAPQLFGKSGNPRQWIHRQNADLRQVRNDEYMLDNKDQLRRVVPLWEEPTPKDLKNDLSKEAAARETLQAVFDSFGQ
;
A
#
# COMPACT_ATOMS: atom_id res chain seq x y z
N MET A 1 78.66 7.54 -2.16
CA MET A 1 78.85 8.45 -3.31
C MET A 1 77.61 9.33 -3.38
N LYS A 2 77.67 10.47 -2.70
CA LYS A 2 77.86 11.83 -3.26
C LYS A 2 76.56 12.34 -3.91
N SER A 3 75.69 13.06 -3.20
CA SER A 3 75.80 14.44 -2.67
C SER A 3 75.25 15.49 -3.65
N MET A 4 74.62 16.52 -3.06
CA MET A 4 74.69 17.94 -3.45
C MET A 4 73.86 18.41 -4.66
N LEU A 5 73.26 19.61 -4.68
CA LEU A 5 73.06 20.68 -3.70
C LEU A 5 72.15 21.75 -4.38
N PHE A 6 71.29 22.41 -3.59
CA PHE A 6 70.95 23.85 -3.54
C PHE A 6 70.70 24.64 -4.86
N ALA A 7 69.59 25.37 -5.04
CA ALA A 7 68.87 26.40 -4.25
C ALA A 7 69.01 27.79 -4.89
N PHE A 8 68.11 28.71 -4.48
CA PHE A 8 67.97 30.16 -4.75
C PHE A 8 66.92 30.55 -5.82
N LEU A 9 65.98 31.49 -5.60
CA LEU A 9 65.59 32.32 -4.44
C LEU A 9 64.31 33.14 -4.79
N LEU A 10 63.43 33.37 -3.78
CA LEU A 10 62.55 34.55 -3.48
C LEU A 10 61.63 35.18 -4.57
N CYS A 11 60.40 35.67 -4.32
CA CYS A 11 59.75 36.18 -3.10
C CYS A 11 58.23 36.42 -3.30
N LEU A 12 57.51 36.65 -2.18
CA LEU A 12 56.11 37.12 -1.95
C LEU A 12 55.01 36.03 -1.90
N THR A 13 54.27 35.77 -0.81
CA THR A 13 54.10 36.39 0.53
C THR A 13 53.75 35.30 1.58
N LEU A 14 54.23 35.51 2.81
CA LEU A 14 54.42 34.54 3.90
C LEU A 14 53.40 34.67 5.07
N PRO A 15 53.41 33.72 6.04
CA PRO A 15 52.34 33.37 6.98
C PRO A 15 52.49 34.01 8.37
N VAL A 16 51.51 33.76 9.25
CA VAL A 16 51.50 34.26 10.63
C VAL A 16 51.19 33.12 11.63
N PHE A 17 52.25 32.78 12.37
CA PHE A 17 52.37 32.39 13.79
C PHE A 17 51.89 31.03 14.34
N CYS A 18 52.89 30.24 14.72
CA CYS A 18 52.89 29.35 15.89
C CYS A 18 52.92 30.13 17.22
N ALA A 19 52.48 29.42 18.27
CA ALA A 19 52.70 29.66 19.70
C ALA A 19 51.83 30.72 20.39
N ASN A 20 50.71 30.24 20.96
CA ASN A 20 50.50 30.43 22.39
C ASN A 20 50.01 29.12 22.99
N ALA A 21 50.93 28.42 23.66
CA ALA A 21 50.60 27.41 24.64
C ALA A 21 49.92 28.12 25.82
N GLN A 22 48.60 28.29 25.74
CA GLN A 22 47.81 28.43 26.94
C GLN A 22 47.58 27.02 27.46
N SER A 23 48.12 26.78 28.66
CA SER A 23 47.83 25.64 29.52
C SER A 23 46.42 25.16 29.29
N LYS A 24 46.26 23.86 28.97
CA LYS A 24 45.00 23.16 29.21
C LYS A 24 44.49 23.66 30.57
N PRO A 25 43.30 24.25 30.69
CA PRO A 25 42.68 24.21 32.00
C PRO A 25 42.67 22.73 32.34
N ASP A 26 43.27 22.36 33.46
CA ASP A 26 42.93 21.11 34.12
C ASP A 26 41.41 21.12 34.16
N LEU A 27 40.80 20.33 33.28
CA LEU A 27 39.39 20.03 33.37
C LEU A 27 39.31 19.23 34.65
N ALA A 28 39.05 19.94 35.75
CA ALA A 28 38.56 19.36 36.97
C ALA A 28 37.49 18.32 36.58
N PRO A 29 37.50 17.11 37.16
CA PRO A 29 36.56 16.06 36.80
C PRO A 29 35.14 16.62 36.90
N ALA A 30 34.50 16.81 35.74
CA ALA A 30 33.24 17.50 35.63
C ALA A 30 32.11 16.55 35.98
N GLU A 31 31.71 16.52 37.26
CA GLU A 31 30.47 16.03 37.92
C GLU A 31 29.78 14.71 37.49
N GLY A 32 30.14 14.07 36.38
CA GLY A 32 29.58 12.80 35.88
C GLY A 32 30.05 11.57 36.66
N ASP A 33 31.16 11.67 37.38
CA ASP A 33 31.79 10.54 38.09
C ASP A 33 31.04 10.07 39.35
N LYS A 34 29.91 10.70 39.73
CA LYS A 34 29.18 10.37 40.98
C LYS A 34 27.68 10.13 40.84
N LEU A 35 27.06 10.40 39.69
CA LEU A 35 25.63 10.18 39.48
C LEU A 35 25.38 8.84 38.79
N THR A 36 24.67 7.94 39.49
CA THR A 36 24.16 6.70 38.89
C THR A 36 22.72 6.93 38.44
N TYR A 37 22.48 6.77 37.13
CA TYR A 37 21.15 6.86 36.54
C TYR A 37 20.40 5.53 36.70
N ASP A 38 19.07 5.59 36.75
CA ASP A 38 18.25 4.39 36.66
C ASP A 38 18.40 3.76 35.28
N ILE A 39 18.32 4.58 34.23
CA ILE A 39 18.40 4.13 32.83
C ILE A 39 19.41 4.99 32.05
N VAL A 40 20.35 4.34 31.38
CA VAL A 40 21.25 4.98 30.40
C VAL A 40 20.83 4.55 29.01
N VAL A 41 20.42 5.50 28.18
CA VAL A 41 20.06 5.25 26.77
C VAL A 41 21.24 5.63 25.90
N TYR A 42 21.74 4.70 25.09
CA TYR A 42 22.75 4.93 24.07
C TYR A 42 22.15 4.72 22.68
N GLY A 43 22.28 5.70 21.80
CA GLY A 43 21.86 5.53 20.40
C GLY A 43 21.41 6.82 19.71
N ASP A 44 21.23 6.69 18.40
CA ASP A 44 21.00 7.76 17.42
C ASP A 44 19.63 7.66 16.72
N SER A 45 18.84 6.61 17.01
CA SER A 45 17.53 6.40 16.36
C SER A 45 16.41 7.24 16.98
N SER A 46 15.27 7.33 16.28
CA SER A 46 14.02 7.82 16.89
C SER A 46 13.60 6.99 18.10
N GLY A 47 13.92 5.69 18.10
CA GLY A 47 13.74 4.82 19.24
C GLY A 47 14.51 5.28 20.49
N ALA A 48 15.73 5.82 20.33
CA ALA A 48 16.51 6.33 21.45
C ALA A 48 15.81 7.52 22.13
N ALA A 49 15.28 8.46 21.33
CA ALA A 49 14.47 9.57 21.83
C ALA A 49 13.25 9.07 22.61
N VAL A 50 12.51 8.12 22.03
CA VAL A 50 11.30 7.55 22.66
C VAL A 50 11.61 6.78 23.93
N ALA A 51 12.69 5.98 23.98
CA ALA A 51 13.12 5.30 25.20
C ALA A 51 13.43 6.30 26.33
N ALA A 52 14.16 7.37 26.01
CA ALA A 52 14.53 8.38 27.00
C ALA A 52 13.31 9.15 27.53
N ILE A 53 12.37 9.52 26.65
CA ILE A 53 11.10 10.17 27.01
C ILE A 53 10.26 9.22 27.89
N ALA A 54 10.12 7.96 27.49
CA ALA A 54 9.35 6.96 28.24
C ALA A 54 9.92 6.75 29.66
N ALA A 55 11.24 6.58 29.77
CA ALA A 55 11.92 6.43 31.06
C ALA A 55 11.66 7.64 31.98
N LYS A 56 11.78 8.86 31.42
CA LYS A 56 11.56 10.09 32.16
C LYS A 56 10.10 10.23 32.64
N ARG A 57 9.14 9.88 31.79
CA ARG A 57 7.69 9.90 32.13
C ARG A 57 7.30 8.83 33.15
N GLU A 58 8.00 7.70 33.20
CA GLU A 58 7.90 6.69 34.27
C GLU A 58 8.63 7.11 35.58
N GLY A 59 9.07 8.37 35.67
CA GLY A 59 9.71 8.92 36.87
C GLY A 59 11.14 8.44 37.11
N ARG A 60 11.81 7.87 36.09
CA ARG A 60 13.19 7.37 36.20
C ARG A 60 14.20 8.49 35.96
N SER A 61 15.32 8.44 36.67
CA SER A 61 16.50 9.21 36.30
C SER A 61 17.10 8.62 35.01
N VAL A 62 17.21 9.45 33.98
CA VAL A 62 17.65 9.02 32.64
C VAL A 62 18.64 10.01 32.06
N ILE A 63 19.63 9.46 31.36
CA ILE A 63 20.54 10.18 30.47
C ILE A 63 20.51 9.52 29.10
N TRP A 64 20.45 10.34 28.06
CA TRP A 64 20.56 9.89 26.67
C TRP A 64 21.89 10.35 26.09
N LEU A 65 22.72 9.38 25.71
CA LEU A 65 23.99 9.56 25.01
C LEU A 65 23.77 9.33 23.52
N ASN A 66 23.82 10.41 22.75
CA ASN A 66 23.55 10.39 21.31
C ASN A 66 24.88 10.52 20.53
N PRO A 67 25.23 9.54 19.68
CA PRO A 67 26.43 9.59 18.85
C PRO A 67 26.46 10.73 17.82
N THR A 68 25.30 11.30 17.48
CA THR A 68 25.17 12.34 16.45
C THR A 68 24.96 13.73 17.08
N GLY A 69 24.97 14.76 16.24
CA GLY A 69 24.70 16.15 16.64
C GLY A 69 23.23 16.54 16.71
N PHE A 70 22.29 15.61 16.49
CA PHE A 70 20.85 15.91 16.40
C PHE A 70 20.00 14.73 16.89
N ALA A 71 18.75 15.00 17.29
CA ALA A 71 17.81 13.99 17.75
C ALA A 71 16.92 13.43 16.64
N GLY A 72 16.31 12.26 16.87
CA GLY A 72 15.20 11.75 16.07
C GLY A 72 15.55 10.77 14.95
N GLY A 73 16.84 10.46 14.76
CA GLY A 73 17.26 9.42 13.84
C GLY A 73 16.86 9.68 12.39
N MET A 74 16.51 8.63 11.65
CA MET A 74 16.15 8.72 10.24
C MET A 74 14.91 9.60 10.02
N SER A 75 13.99 9.63 10.98
CA SER A 75 12.82 10.52 10.97
C SER A 75 13.20 12.01 10.95
N SER A 76 14.42 12.36 11.37
CA SER A 76 14.98 13.73 11.31
C SER A 76 16.11 13.87 10.29
N SER A 77 16.47 12.80 9.59
CA SER A 77 17.62 12.71 8.69
C SER A 77 17.29 12.06 7.35
N GLY A 78 16.19 12.51 6.75
CA GLY A 78 15.87 12.25 5.35
C GLY A 78 14.74 11.25 5.08
N LEU A 79 14.40 10.37 6.04
CA LEU A 79 13.27 9.46 5.87
C LEU A 79 11.95 10.23 6.04
N GLY A 80 11.42 10.72 4.93
CA GLY A 80 10.20 11.54 4.91
C GLY A 80 8.93 10.71 4.87
N ALA A 81 8.97 9.47 4.36
CA ALA A 81 7.83 8.56 4.40
C ALA A 81 7.59 8.00 5.82
N THR A 82 6.34 7.94 6.26
CA THR A 82 6.03 7.39 7.59
C THR A 82 6.11 5.86 7.69
N ASP A 83 6.20 5.18 6.53
CA ASP A 83 6.42 3.74 6.38
C ASP A 83 5.43 2.80 7.09
N PHE A 84 4.30 3.31 7.59
CA PHE A 84 3.22 2.47 8.12
C PHE A 84 2.04 2.27 7.16
N LEU A 85 2.10 2.74 5.90
CA LEU A 85 1.20 2.40 4.78
C LEU A 85 -0.29 2.18 5.14
N SER A 86 -0.91 3.14 5.84
CA SER A 86 -2.31 3.11 6.34
C SER A 86 -2.60 2.18 7.53
N TYR A 87 -1.60 1.54 8.11
CA TYR A 87 -1.63 0.76 9.35
C TYR A 87 -1.32 1.61 10.60
N ARG A 88 -1.78 2.87 10.65
CA ARG A 88 -1.59 3.79 11.79
C ARG A 88 -2.04 3.18 13.13
N SER A 89 -2.99 2.25 13.09
CA SER A 89 -3.50 1.49 14.24
C SER A 89 -2.61 0.34 14.72
N THR A 90 -1.39 0.17 14.18
CA THR A 90 -0.46 -0.90 14.60
C THR A 90 0.54 -0.47 15.67
N PHE A 91 0.65 0.82 15.95
CA PHE A 91 1.47 1.36 17.01
C PHE A 91 0.70 2.42 17.80
N GLY A 92 1.12 2.60 19.05
CA GLY A 92 0.46 3.44 20.05
C GLY A 92 1.48 4.30 20.80
N GLY A 93 1.08 4.77 21.98
CA GLY A 93 1.97 5.45 22.92
C GLY A 93 2.69 6.66 22.34
N ILE A 94 3.97 6.81 22.68
CA ILE A 94 4.79 7.97 22.29
C ILE A 94 5.04 8.00 20.78
N SER A 95 5.08 6.84 20.12
CA SER A 95 5.16 6.80 18.65
C SER A 95 3.93 7.46 18.01
N SER A 96 2.73 7.20 18.56
CA SER A 96 1.52 7.92 18.14
C SER A 96 1.63 9.42 18.36
N GLU A 97 2.10 9.84 19.54
CA GLU A 97 2.25 11.27 19.88
C GLU A 97 3.15 11.99 18.88
N PHE A 98 4.28 11.40 18.52
CA PHE A 98 5.20 11.97 17.52
C PHE A 98 4.49 12.22 16.18
N TYR A 99 3.85 11.21 15.60
CA TYR A 99 3.18 11.38 14.31
C TYR A 99 1.96 12.30 14.38
N ASP A 100 1.27 12.35 15.52
CA ASP A 100 0.16 13.28 15.74
C ASP A 100 0.68 14.73 15.83
N ASP A 101 1.83 14.96 16.48
CA ASP A 101 2.45 16.29 16.58
C ASP A 101 3.07 16.74 15.26
N VAL A 102 3.66 15.83 14.47
CA VAL A 102 4.05 16.13 13.08
C VAL A 102 2.82 16.53 12.27
N ALA A 103 1.71 15.80 12.38
CA ALA A 103 0.49 16.14 11.64
C ALA A 103 -0.05 17.53 12.03
N LYS A 104 -0.02 17.86 13.34
CA LYS A 104 -0.39 19.18 13.85
C LYS A 104 0.52 20.30 13.33
N ALA A 105 1.82 20.05 13.16
CA ALA A 105 2.75 21.03 12.58
C ALA A 105 2.34 21.46 11.16
N TYR A 106 1.65 20.57 10.43
CA TYR A 106 1.05 20.86 9.13
C TYR A 106 -0.43 21.28 9.19
N GLY A 107 -1.02 21.42 10.38
CA GLY A 107 -2.44 21.74 10.56
C GLY A 107 -3.40 20.63 10.11
N THR A 108 -2.98 19.36 10.23
CA THR A 108 -3.75 18.19 9.80
C THR A 108 -3.87 17.14 10.91
N ASP A 109 -4.82 16.22 10.79
CA ASP A 109 -4.95 15.07 11.69
C ASP A 109 -4.14 13.84 11.23
N PHE A 110 -3.49 13.94 10.06
CA PHE A 110 -2.73 12.85 9.48
C PHE A 110 -1.70 13.33 8.45
N VAL A 111 -0.51 12.74 8.53
CA VAL A 111 0.52 12.85 7.50
C VAL A 111 0.94 11.47 7.02
N ARG A 112 1.06 11.34 5.70
CA ARG A 112 1.67 10.16 5.05
C ARG A 112 3.19 10.29 4.96
N SER A 113 3.66 11.52 4.89
CA SER A 113 5.05 11.89 4.72
C SER A 113 5.26 13.32 5.22
N PHE A 114 6.47 13.63 5.68
CA PHE A 114 6.80 14.91 6.31
C PHE A 114 8.25 15.30 6.01
N GLU A 115 8.55 16.59 6.19
CA GLU A 115 9.89 17.11 5.98
C GLU A 115 10.80 16.78 7.18
N PRO A 116 12.08 16.43 6.93
CA PRO A 116 13.00 16.05 8.00
C PRO A 116 13.14 17.08 9.13
N HIS A 117 13.20 18.39 8.81
CA HIS A 117 13.28 19.43 9.84
C HIS A 117 12.03 19.43 10.75
N VAL A 118 10.83 19.18 10.23
CA VAL A 118 9.61 19.08 11.05
C VAL A 118 9.68 17.90 12.00
N GLY A 119 10.17 16.75 11.53
CA GLY A 119 10.42 15.60 12.39
C GLY A 119 11.41 15.92 13.51
N LYS A 120 12.49 16.63 13.18
CA LYS A 120 13.48 17.11 14.15
C LYS A 120 12.85 18.06 15.18
N ASP A 121 12.10 19.06 14.74
CA ASP A 121 11.50 20.06 15.61
C ASP A 121 10.50 19.43 16.59
N VAL A 122 9.69 18.47 16.13
CA VAL A 122 8.77 17.71 17.00
C VAL A 122 9.55 16.91 18.05
N PHE A 123 10.63 16.22 17.67
CA PHE A 123 11.45 15.52 18.67
C PHE A 123 12.09 16.48 19.67
N ASP A 124 12.68 17.58 19.21
CA ASP A 124 13.28 18.60 20.09
C ASP A 124 12.24 19.12 21.10
N GLN A 125 11.01 19.38 20.65
CA GLN A 125 9.90 19.79 21.51
C GLN A 125 9.50 18.70 22.51
N MET A 126 9.37 17.44 22.08
CA MET A 126 9.01 16.33 22.95
C MET A 126 10.08 16.07 24.03
N ILE A 127 11.36 16.15 23.65
CA ILE A 127 12.52 16.01 24.54
C ILE A 127 12.52 17.13 25.59
N ALA A 128 12.36 18.38 25.16
CA ALA A 128 12.30 19.53 26.04
C ALA A 128 11.11 19.44 27.01
N THR A 129 9.94 19.07 26.50
CA THR A 129 8.71 18.91 27.31
C THR A 129 8.86 17.83 28.38
N ALA A 130 9.53 16.72 28.05
CA ALA A 130 9.79 15.65 29.00
C ALA A 130 10.91 16.00 30.01
N GLY A 131 11.78 16.98 29.69
CA GLY A 131 12.96 17.30 30.49
C GLY A 131 14.01 16.18 30.46
N VAL A 132 14.20 15.58 29.29
CA VAL A 132 15.25 14.58 29.04
C VAL A 132 16.60 15.29 28.88
N ASN A 133 17.63 14.79 29.55
CA ASN A 133 19.00 15.27 29.37
C ASN A 133 19.67 14.50 28.22
N VAL A 134 20.04 15.20 27.16
CA VAL A 134 20.69 14.63 25.97
C VAL A 134 22.11 15.16 25.87
N ILE A 135 23.08 14.24 25.75
CA ILE A 135 24.47 14.56 25.46
C ILE A 135 24.77 14.12 24.03
N TYR A 136 24.95 15.09 23.14
CA TYR A 136 25.23 14.87 21.73
C TYR A 136 26.71 14.62 21.46
N ASN A 137 27.00 13.99 20.31
CA ASN A 137 28.34 13.63 19.84
C ASN A 137 29.12 12.72 20.82
N GLU A 138 28.42 11.89 21.59
CA GLU A 138 29.03 10.90 22.47
C GLU A 138 29.06 9.52 21.80
N MET A 139 30.21 9.18 21.21
CA MET A 139 30.47 7.85 20.65
C MET A 139 31.07 6.93 21.71
N LEU A 140 30.63 5.67 21.75
CA LEU A 140 31.14 4.66 22.70
C LEU A 140 32.64 4.37 22.43
N ASP A 141 33.46 4.22 23.47
CA ASP A 141 34.81 3.70 23.28
C ASP A 141 34.76 2.20 22.96
N ARG A 142 34.78 1.85 21.69
CA ARG A 142 34.72 0.46 21.22
C ARG A 142 36.03 -0.31 21.40
N THR A 143 37.05 0.27 22.04
CA THR A 143 38.27 -0.48 22.40
C THR A 143 37.90 -1.60 23.36
N SER A 144 38.31 -2.82 23.02
CA SER A 144 38.00 -4.03 23.80
C SER A 144 38.31 -3.84 25.29
N GLY A 145 37.28 -4.01 26.12
CA GLY A 145 37.37 -3.90 27.58
C GLY A 145 37.44 -2.48 28.15
N LYS A 146 37.27 -1.42 27.34
CA LYS A 146 37.28 -0.03 27.81
C LYS A 146 35.89 0.62 27.84
N GLY A 147 35.12 0.53 26.77
CA GLY A 147 33.84 1.26 26.67
C GLY A 147 32.72 0.73 27.56
N VAL A 148 32.82 -0.50 28.04
CA VAL A 148 31.79 -1.12 28.88
C VAL A 148 32.46 -1.71 30.12
N THR A 149 32.07 -1.23 31.29
CA THR A 149 32.48 -1.81 32.57
C THR A 149 31.42 -2.79 33.03
N MET A 150 31.83 -4.05 33.20
CA MET A 150 30.96 -5.16 33.63
C MET A 150 31.25 -5.56 35.08
N ASN A 151 30.21 -5.91 35.84
CA ASN A 151 30.29 -6.65 37.10
C ASN A 151 29.49 -7.94 36.96
N GLY A 152 30.19 -9.06 36.75
CA GLY A 152 29.56 -10.29 36.28
C GLY A 152 28.85 -10.04 34.94
N ASN A 153 27.57 -10.39 34.88
CA ASN A 153 26.73 -10.26 33.68
C ASN A 153 25.95 -8.93 33.62
N ARG A 154 26.37 -7.92 34.40
CA ARG A 154 25.69 -6.62 34.46
C ARG A 154 26.65 -5.50 34.06
N ILE A 155 26.19 -4.63 33.17
CA ILE A 155 26.87 -3.37 32.87
C ILE A 155 26.72 -2.47 34.10
N THR A 156 27.80 -1.84 34.55
CA THR A 156 27.76 -0.84 35.64
C THR A 156 28.05 0.57 35.13
N ALA A 157 28.79 0.69 34.04
CA ALA A 157 29.12 1.96 33.41
C ALA A 157 29.49 1.79 31.94
N ILE A 158 29.29 2.85 31.16
CA ILE A 158 29.80 2.95 29.79
C ILE A 158 30.67 4.20 29.62
N THR A 159 31.76 4.05 28.88
CA THR A 159 32.77 5.10 28.65
C THR A 159 32.79 5.50 27.18
N MET A 160 32.75 6.80 26.95
CA MET A 160 32.70 7.40 25.62
C MET A 160 34.11 7.77 25.13
N LEU A 161 34.27 7.99 23.83
CA LEU A 161 35.52 8.49 23.24
C LEU A 161 35.91 9.89 23.75
N SER A 162 34.95 10.65 24.31
CA SER A 162 35.22 11.90 25.02
C SER A 162 36.00 11.71 26.33
N GLY A 163 36.11 10.46 26.81
CA GLY A 163 36.67 10.09 28.11
C GLY A 163 35.65 10.13 29.26
N ARG A 164 34.43 10.60 29.02
CA ARG A 164 33.36 10.62 30.03
C ARG A 164 32.81 9.22 30.28
N THR A 165 32.49 8.94 31.54
CA THR A 165 31.92 7.67 31.97
C THR A 165 30.56 7.89 32.63
N TYR A 166 29.60 7.05 32.28
CA TYR A 166 28.21 7.16 32.72
C TYR A 166 27.76 5.88 33.41
N HIS A 167 27.28 6.01 34.65
CA HIS A 167 26.85 4.89 35.49
C HIS A 167 25.33 4.68 35.41
N GLY A 168 24.89 3.43 35.34
CA GLY A 168 23.49 3.08 35.14
C GLY A 168 23.08 1.78 35.82
N LYS A 169 21.81 1.67 36.23
CA LYS A 169 21.22 0.38 36.69
C LYS A 169 20.79 -0.50 35.51
N MET A 170 20.23 0.13 34.48
CA MET A 170 19.78 -0.48 33.23
C MET A 170 20.29 0.31 32.03
N PHE A 171 20.50 -0.37 30.91
CA PHE A 171 21.03 0.18 29.67
C PHE A 171 20.11 -0.17 28.50
N ILE A 172 19.96 0.76 27.55
CA ILE A 172 19.22 0.54 26.32
C ILE A 172 20.12 0.94 25.15
N ASP A 173 20.48 -0.04 24.31
CA ASP A 173 21.13 0.21 23.02
C ASP A 173 20.05 0.40 21.95
N ALA A 174 19.70 1.66 21.72
CA ALA A 174 18.78 2.08 20.69
C ALA A 174 19.52 2.69 19.48
N SER A 175 20.73 2.23 19.19
CA SER A 175 21.48 2.61 17.98
C SER A 175 21.09 1.74 16.78
N TYR A 176 21.24 2.27 15.56
CA TYR A 176 21.05 1.48 14.33
C TYR A 176 22.13 0.40 14.10
N VAL A 177 23.21 0.40 14.91
CA VAL A 177 24.40 -0.44 14.70
C VAL A 177 24.69 -1.45 15.82
N GLY A 178 24.15 -1.24 17.02
CA GLY A 178 24.26 -2.18 18.13
C GLY A 178 25.66 -2.24 18.76
N ASP A 179 26.38 -1.12 18.80
CA ASP A 179 27.76 -1.07 19.30
C ASP A 179 27.85 -1.33 20.81
N LEU A 180 26.89 -0.85 21.60
CA LEU A 180 26.86 -1.10 23.05
C LEU A 180 26.53 -2.57 23.33
N MET A 181 25.55 -3.12 22.61
CA MET A 181 25.22 -4.54 22.66
C MET A 181 26.43 -5.42 22.36
N ALA A 182 27.14 -5.13 21.27
CA ALA A 182 28.33 -5.88 20.89
C ALA A 182 29.45 -5.74 21.94
N ALA A 183 29.70 -4.52 22.44
CA ALA A 183 30.74 -4.27 23.44
C ALA A 183 30.42 -4.89 24.81
N ALA A 184 29.14 -5.11 25.14
CA ALA A 184 28.70 -5.83 26.33
C ALA A 184 28.81 -7.37 26.21
N GLY A 185 29.28 -7.88 25.07
CA GLY A 185 29.47 -9.31 24.84
C GLY A 185 28.20 -10.09 24.56
N VAL A 186 27.09 -9.42 24.19
CA VAL A 186 25.84 -10.07 23.79
C VAL A 186 26.02 -10.78 22.45
N THR A 187 25.45 -11.97 22.30
CA THR A 187 25.52 -12.72 21.04
C THR A 187 24.73 -12.00 19.95
N TYR A 188 25.36 -11.82 18.78
CA TYR A 188 24.72 -11.25 17.59
C TYR A 188 25.15 -11.97 16.32
N THR A 189 24.46 -11.67 15.23
CA THR A 189 24.81 -12.08 13.87
C THR A 189 24.83 -10.86 12.94
N VAL A 190 25.55 -11.02 11.83
CA VAL A 190 25.58 -10.10 10.69
C VAL A 190 25.42 -10.96 9.44
N GLY A 191 24.66 -10.46 8.46
CA GLY A 191 24.43 -11.14 7.18
C GLY A 191 23.12 -11.90 7.12
N ARG A 192 23.07 -12.99 6.36
CA ARG A 192 21.87 -13.77 6.05
C ARG A 192 22.01 -15.20 6.55
N GLU A 193 21.00 -15.66 7.26
CA GLU A 193 20.90 -17.05 7.69
C GLU A 193 20.54 -17.97 6.52
N PRO A 194 21.01 -19.23 6.48
CA PRO A 194 20.54 -20.20 5.48
C PRO A 194 19.08 -20.59 5.75
N GLU A 195 18.35 -21.02 4.70
CA GLU A 195 16.96 -21.52 4.79
C GLU A 195 16.78 -22.55 5.91
N SER A 196 17.76 -23.44 6.05
CA SER A 196 17.74 -24.56 6.99
C SER A 196 17.85 -24.15 8.45
N GLN A 197 18.33 -22.93 8.76
CA GLN A 197 18.56 -22.52 10.15
C GLN A 197 17.24 -22.29 10.90
N TYR A 198 16.24 -21.69 10.24
CA TYR A 198 14.96 -21.34 10.86
C TYR A 198 13.73 -21.79 10.05
N GLY A 199 13.91 -22.52 8.94
CA GLY A 199 12.82 -22.99 8.09
C GLY A 199 12.15 -21.85 7.32
N GLU A 200 12.92 -20.85 6.90
CA GLU A 200 12.43 -19.67 6.19
C GLU A 200 12.68 -19.82 4.69
N ASP A 201 11.62 -19.97 3.90
CA ASP A 201 11.73 -20.13 2.44
C ASP A 201 12.29 -18.89 1.72
N MET A 202 12.45 -17.75 2.41
CA MET A 202 13.06 -16.52 1.88
C MET A 202 14.49 -16.26 2.38
N ALA A 203 15.02 -17.03 3.33
CA ALA A 203 16.32 -16.74 3.95
C ALA A 203 17.53 -17.02 3.05
N GLY A 204 18.68 -16.40 3.33
CA GLY A 204 19.90 -16.62 2.57
C GLY A 204 19.87 -15.95 1.20
N VAL A 205 20.72 -16.45 0.31
CA VAL A 205 20.86 -15.99 -1.07
C VAL A 205 19.56 -16.18 -1.84
N ARG A 206 19.16 -15.15 -2.58
CA ARG A 206 18.00 -15.11 -3.48
C ARG A 206 18.42 -14.58 -4.84
N ARG A 207 18.67 -15.48 -5.78
CA ARG A 207 18.99 -15.14 -7.15
C ARG A 207 17.74 -14.64 -7.89
N GLY A 208 17.82 -13.44 -8.45
CA GLY A 208 16.75 -12.85 -9.26
C GLY A 208 16.60 -13.45 -10.67
N ASP A 209 17.47 -14.38 -11.06
CA ASP A 209 17.51 -15.02 -12.38
C ASP A 209 16.76 -16.35 -12.46
N THR A 210 16.26 -16.88 -11.33
CA THR A 210 15.48 -18.13 -11.31
C THR A 210 13.99 -17.87 -11.58
N ASN A 211 13.40 -18.58 -12.55
CA ASN A 211 11.98 -18.50 -12.92
C ASN A 211 11.22 -19.77 -12.47
N PRO A 212 10.07 -19.68 -11.76
CA PRO A 212 9.39 -18.46 -11.31
C PRO A 212 10.05 -17.78 -10.12
N ARG A 213 10.00 -16.44 -10.12
CA ARG A 213 10.42 -15.58 -9.00
C ARG A 213 9.41 -15.75 -7.84
N VAL A 214 9.70 -16.62 -6.87
CA VAL A 214 8.73 -17.10 -5.85
C VAL A 214 8.37 -16.08 -4.74
N HIS A 215 9.21 -15.07 -4.49
CA HIS A 215 9.10 -14.17 -3.33
C HIS A 215 8.85 -12.70 -3.68
N TYR A 216 8.15 -12.45 -4.80
CA TYR A 216 8.01 -11.12 -5.39
C TYR A 216 6.56 -10.82 -5.78
N GLY A 217 6.02 -9.73 -5.23
CA GLY A 217 4.66 -9.25 -5.55
C GLY A 217 4.58 -7.80 -6.06
N GLN A 218 5.65 -7.01 -5.87
CA GLN A 218 5.71 -5.63 -6.34
C GLN A 218 6.37 -5.59 -7.71
N LYS A 219 5.61 -5.24 -8.76
CA LYS A 219 6.02 -5.20 -10.19
C LYS A 219 7.51 -4.82 -10.34
N ASP A 220 8.36 -5.82 -10.58
CA ASP A 220 9.80 -5.72 -10.83
C ASP A 220 10.59 -4.73 -9.94
N LYS A 221 10.32 -4.72 -8.63
CA LYS A 221 11.16 -4.00 -7.64
C LYS A 221 12.60 -4.49 -7.73
N ASP A 222 13.54 -3.56 -7.86
CA ASP A 222 14.99 -3.79 -7.79
C ASP A 222 15.55 -4.91 -8.68
N HIS A 223 15.00 -5.09 -9.88
CA HIS A 223 15.48 -6.08 -10.84
C HIS A 223 15.71 -5.52 -12.25
N PHE A 224 16.73 -6.09 -12.90
CA PHE A 224 16.95 -5.97 -14.34
C PHE A 224 15.80 -6.65 -15.09
N VAL A 225 15.17 -5.88 -15.98
CA VAL A 225 14.17 -6.38 -16.94
C VAL A 225 14.72 -6.42 -18.37
N LYS A 226 16.00 -6.07 -18.52
CA LYS A 226 16.77 -6.09 -19.76
C LYS A 226 18.09 -6.83 -19.52
N ASP A 227 18.61 -7.44 -20.56
CA ASP A 227 19.94 -8.04 -20.55
C ASP A 227 20.99 -6.94 -20.62
N VAL A 228 21.77 -6.79 -19.54
CA VAL A 228 22.80 -5.77 -19.41
C VAL A 228 24.17 -6.41 -19.30
N ASP A 229 25.15 -5.87 -20.02
CA ASP A 229 26.52 -6.37 -20.05
C ASP A 229 27.28 -5.94 -18.78
N PRO A 230 27.87 -6.90 -18.02
CA PRO A 230 28.55 -6.62 -16.76
C PRO A 230 30.04 -6.29 -16.88
N TYR A 231 30.64 -6.30 -18.07
CA TYR A 231 32.09 -6.26 -18.25
C TYR A 231 32.61 -4.84 -18.51
N VAL A 232 33.87 -4.55 -18.15
CA VAL A 232 34.46 -3.20 -18.38
C VAL A 232 34.39 -2.82 -19.86
N THR A 233 34.77 -3.75 -20.74
CA THR A 233 34.55 -3.65 -22.19
C THR A 233 33.34 -4.52 -22.57
N PRO A 234 32.25 -3.93 -23.11
CA PRO A 234 31.05 -4.69 -23.49
C PRO A 234 31.38 -5.88 -24.39
N GLY A 235 30.85 -7.06 -24.05
CA GLY A 235 31.05 -8.31 -24.78
C GLY A 235 32.38 -9.01 -24.54
N ASP A 236 33.34 -8.38 -23.85
CA ASP A 236 34.65 -8.97 -23.56
C ASP A 236 34.76 -9.37 -22.08
N SER A 237 34.52 -10.66 -21.82
CA SER A 237 34.62 -11.22 -20.47
C SER A 237 36.03 -11.18 -19.86
N SER A 238 37.08 -10.97 -20.67
CA SER A 238 38.47 -10.87 -20.20
C SER A 238 38.83 -9.47 -19.69
N SER A 239 38.01 -8.46 -20.01
CA SER A 239 38.21 -7.07 -19.58
C SER A 239 37.97 -6.82 -18.09
N GLY A 240 37.49 -7.83 -17.35
CA GLY A 240 37.05 -7.69 -15.96
C GLY A 240 35.60 -7.22 -15.85
N LEU A 241 35.05 -7.22 -14.63
CA LEU A 241 33.69 -6.77 -14.35
C LEU A 241 33.65 -5.27 -14.05
N LEU A 242 32.50 -4.64 -14.28
CA LEU A 242 32.19 -3.31 -13.78
C LEU A 242 32.30 -3.25 -12.25
N PRO A 243 32.59 -2.06 -11.68
CA PRO A 243 32.62 -1.88 -10.23
C PRO A 243 31.40 -2.48 -9.54
N HIS A 244 31.63 -3.18 -8.43
CA HIS A 244 30.59 -3.79 -7.57
C HIS A 244 29.69 -4.83 -8.27
N VAL A 245 30.09 -5.32 -9.45
CA VAL A 245 29.55 -6.55 -10.04
C VAL A 245 30.47 -7.71 -9.68
N HIS A 246 29.89 -8.81 -9.19
CA HIS A 246 30.63 -9.95 -8.67
C HIS A 246 30.48 -11.20 -9.56
N ARG A 247 31.56 -11.96 -9.73
CA ARG A 247 31.49 -13.37 -10.18
C ARG A 247 31.25 -14.25 -8.97
N ILE A 248 30.26 -15.14 -9.06
CA ILE A 248 29.92 -16.01 -7.95
C ILE A 248 29.74 -17.44 -8.48
N GLU A 249 30.70 -18.30 -8.17
CA GLU A 249 30.64 -19.71 -8.56
C GLU A 249 29.68 -20.47 -7.63
N GLY A 250 28.78 -21.26 -8.22
CA GLY A 250 27.93 -22.18 -7.46
C GLY A 250 26.95 -21.50 -6.51
N LEU A 251 26.54 -20.26 -6.78
CA LEU A 251 25.57 -19.54 -5.97
C LEU A 251 24.24 -20.28 -5.92
N LYS A 252 23.88 -20.79 -4.74
CA LYS A 252 22.66 -21.57 -4.51
C LYS A 252 21.69 -20.78 -3.64
N ASN A 253 20.44 -20.69 -4.11
CA ASN A 253 19.35 -20.12 -3.31
C ASN A 253 19.30 -20.79 -1.94
N GLY A 254 19.01 -19.99 -0.92
CA GLY A 254 18.88 -20.45 0.45
C GLY A 254 20.18 -20.64 1.22
N THR A 255 21.34 -20.43 0.59
CA THR A 255 22.64 -20.46 1.28
C THR A 255 22.83 -19.18 2.10
N GLY A 256 23.25 -19.30 3.35
CA GLY A 256 23.55 -18.14 4.21
C GLY A 256 24.93 -17.55 3.92
N ASP A 257 25.12 -16.26 4.26
CA ASP A 257 26.40 -15.56 4.16
C ASP A 257 26.49 -14.36 5.11
N LYS A 258 27.57 -13.58 5.02
CA LYS A 258 27.82 -12.38 5.85
C LYS A 258 27.44 -11.07 5.16
N LYS A 259 26.68 -11.12 4.07
CA LYS A 259 26.32 -9.93 3.27
C LYS A 259 24.97 -9.39 3.72
N ILE A 260 24.81 -8.08 3.68
CA ILE A 260 23.57 -7.37 4.06
C ILE A 260 23.06 -6.53 2.89
N GLN A 261 21.79 -6.15 2.96
CA GLN A 261 21.16 -5.32 1.92
C GLN A 261 21.82 -3.94 1.79
N ALA A 262 21.75 -3.38 0.59
CA ALA A 262 22.38 -2.10 0.26
C ALA A 262 21.86 -0.94 1.12
N TYR A 263 22.78 -0.05 1.47
CA TYR A 263 22.45 1.23 2.09
C TYR A 263 22.22 2.34 1.05
N ASN A 264 21.65 3.45 1.52
CA ASN A 264 21.30 4.62 0.72
C ASN A 264 21.36 5.89 1.58
N TYR A 265 21.08 7.05 0.99
CA TYR A 265 20.60 8.23 1.68
C TYR A 265 19.16 8.50 1.23
N ARG A 266 18.26 8.77 2.17
CA ARG A 266 16.91 9.23 1.85
C ARG A 266 16.99 10.73 1.59
N VAL A 267 17.12 11.12 0.33
CA VAL A 267 17.47 12.50 -0.02
C VAL A 267 16.21 13.34 -0.15
N CYS A 268 16.11 14.38 0.67
CA CYS A 268 15.08 15.40 0.48
C CYS A 268 15.49 16.32 -0.68
N LEU A 269 14.63 16.45 -1.69
CA LEU A 269 14.85 17.27 -2.88
C LEU A 269 13.67 18.23 -3.11
N THR A 270 13.92 19.37 -3.75
CA THR A 270 12.88 20.36 -4.09
C THR A 270 12.90 20.76 -5.56
N THR A 271 11.73 21.11 -6.09
CA THR A 271 11.61 21.76 -7.41
C THR A 271 11.43 23.28 -7.33
N ASP A 272 11.37 23.88 -6.13
CA ASP A 272 11.20 25.32 -5.97
C ASP A 272 12.50 26.08 -6.34
N PRO A 273 12.53 26.89 -7.41
CA PRO A 273 13.73 27.60 -7.83
C PRO A 273 14.33 28.53 -6.77
N LYS A 274 13.52 29.10 -5.86
CA LYS A 274 14.00 30.01 -4.80
C LYS A 274 14.71 29.23 -3.67
N ASN A 275 14.21 28.03 -3.39
CA ASN A 275 14.73 27.15 -2.34
C ASN A 275 15.69 26.07 -2.86
N ARG A 276 15.97 26.03 -4.17
CA ARG A 276 16.79 24.98 -4.78
C ARG A 276 18.28 25.33 -4.80
N ILE A 277 19.09 24.42 -4.26
CA ILE A 277 20.53 24.31 -4.45
C ILE A 277 20.76 23.30 -5.59
N PRO A 278 21.43 23.69 -6.69
CA PRO A 278 21.76 22.76 -7.76
C PRO A 278 22.56 21.56 -7.26
N ILE A 279 22.34 20.39 -7.87
CA ILE A 279 23.17 19.22 -7.64
C ILE A 279 24.33 19.27 -8.62
N ASP A 280 25.48 19.71 -8.13
CA ASP A 280 26.71 19.76 -8.91
C ASP A 280 27.35 18.37 -9.03
N LYS A 281 28.28 18.23 -9.99
CA LYS A 281 29.09 17.02 -10.12
C LYS A 281 29.95 16.89 -8.85
N PRO A 282 29.81 15.81 -8.05
CA PRO A 282 30.52 15.73 -6.78
C PRO A 282 32.02 15.52 -6.98
N GLU A 283 32.80 15.99 -6.03
CA GLU A 283 34.23 15.65 -5.95
C GLU A 283 34.40 14.14 -5.80
N GLY A 284 35.34 13.56 -6.53
CA GLY A 284 35.55 12.11 -6.56
C GLY A 284 34.57 11.32 -7.44
N TYR A 285 33.67 11.99 -8.19
CA TYR A 285 32.80 11.33 -9.17
C TYR A 285 33.60 10.50 -10.18
N ARG A 286 33.22 9.24 -10.35
CA ARG A 286 33.71 8.38 -11.44
C ARG A 286 32.52 7.90 -12.27
N GLU A 287 32.54 8.19 -13.57
CA GLU A 287 31.45 7.78 -14.47
C GLU A 287 31.28 6.26 -14.52
N ILE A 288 32.38 5.51 -14.36
CA ILE A 288 32.37 4.05 -14.36
C ILE A 288 31.51 3.45 -13.25
N ASP A 289 31.32 4.16 -12.12
CA ASP A 289 30.45 3.71 -11.02
C ASP A 289 28.96 3.77 -11.40
N HIS A 290 28.61 4.53 -12.45
CA HIS A 290 27.27 4.63 -12.99
C HIS A 290 27.11 3.93 -14.33
N GLU A 291 28.15 3.24 -14.83
CA GLU A 291 28.12 2.59 -16.14
C GLU A 291 27.03 1.50 -16.21
N LEU A 292 26.78 0.79 -15.10
CA LEU A 292 25.73 -0.22 -15.03
C LEU A 292 24.33 0.39 -15.24
N LEU A 293 24.08 1.57 -14.65
CA LEU A 293 22.85 2.35 -14.87
C LEU A 293 22.72 2.77 -16.32
N LEU A 294 23.79 3.33 -16.89
CA LEU A 294 23.79 3.82 -18.27
C LEU A 294 23.54 2.67 -19.26
N ARG A 295 24.15 1.50 -19.06
CA ARG A 295 23.89 0.32 -19.88
C ARG A 295 22.49 -0.24 -19.72
N ASN A 296 21.88 -0.09 -18.55
CA ASN A 296 20.46 -0.47 -18.37
C ASN A 296 19.54 0.42 -19.23
N PHE A 297 19.84 1.72 -19.33
CA PHE A 297 19.15 2.60 -20.27
C PHE A 297 19.44 2.25 -21.73
N ASP A 298 20.69 1.97 -22.10
CA ASP A 298 21.06 1.57 -23.46
C ASP A 298 20.35 0.27 -23.88
N ALA A 299 20.14 -0.66 -22.94
CA ALA A 299 19.38 -1.89 -23.14
C ALA A 299 17.85 -1.67 -23.23
N GLY A 300 17.39 -0.44 -23.04
CA GLY A 300 16.00 -0.01 -23.23
C GLY A 300 15.11 -0.08 -21.99
N ASP A 301 15.67 -0.11 -20.78
CA ASP A 301 14.87 0.06 -19.55
C ASP A 301 14.59 1.56 -19.32
N MET A 302 13.40 2.00 -19.71
CA MET A 302 13.01 3.42 -19.68
C MET A 302 12.30 3.83 -18.37
N ARG A 303 12.29 2.95 -17.36
CA ARG A 303 11.67 3.27 -16.07
C ARG A 303 12.53 4.28 -15.32
N LEU A 304 11.90 5.18 -14.55
CA LEU A 304 12.62 6.12 -13.69
C LEU A 304 13.18 5.35 -12.47
N PRO A 305 14.51 5.18 -12.31
CA PRO A 305 15.13 4.42 -11.22
C PRO A 305 15.07 5.14 -9.86
N ALA A 306 13.88 5.60 -9.48
CA ALA A 306 13.64 6.31 -8.24
C ALA A 306 12.18 6.16 -7.80
N LEU A 307 12.00 5.93 -6.50
CA LEU A 307 10.74 6.15 -5.81
C LEU A 307 10.75 7.60 -5.30
N ILE A 308 9.80 8.41 -5.75
CA ILE A 308 9.68 9.82 -5.38
C ILE A 308 8.42 9.97 -4.53
N GLU A 309 8.58 10.16 -3.21
CA GLU A 309 7.47 10.38 -2.28
C GLU A 309 7.32 11.89 -2.01
N PRO A 310 6.20 12.52 -2.39
CA PRO A 310 5.94 13.92 -2.05
C PRO A 310 5.86 14.13 -0.54
N LEU A 311 6.35 15.27 -0.03
CA LEU A 311 6.30 15.62 1.40
C LEU A 311 5.18 16.65 1.68
N ALA A 312 4.61 16.63 2.88
CA ALA A 312 3.48 17.47 3.29
C ALA A 312 3.73 19.00 3.24
N GLY A 313 4.99 19.45 3.12
CA GLY A 313 5.37 20.86 2.94
C GLY A 313 5.41 21.35 1.48
N GLY A 314 5.25 20.47 0.49
CA GLY A 314 4.80 20.85 -0.85
C GLY A 314 5.70 20.45 -1.99
N LEU A 315 6.58 21.35 -2.41
CA LEU A 315 7.46 21.13 -3.56
C LEU A 315 8.66 20.24 -3.24
N LYS A 316 8.75 19.73 -2.00
CA LYS A 316 9.77 18.80 -1.56
C LYS A 316 9.34 17.33 -1.72
N VAL A 317 10.31 16.47 -1.96
CA VAL A 317 10.14 15.02 -2.11
C VAL A 317 11.22 14.28 -1.34
N ASP A 318 10.89 13.10 -0.82
CA ASP A 318 11.85 12.08 -0.39
C ASP A 318 12.17 11.18 -1.58
N TRP A 319 13.45 11.19 -1.98
CA TRP A 319 13.96 10.41 -3.09
C TRP A 319 14.62 9.12 -2.57
N ASN A 320 14.11 7.97 -3.02
CA ASN A 320 14.55 6.64 -2.60
C ASN A 320 14.80 5.71 -3.80
N ASN A 321 15.46 4.59 -3.54
CA ASN A 321 15.80 3.59 -4.56
C ASN A 321 14.55 2.93 -5.18
N MET A 322 14.62 2.67 -6.48
CA MET A 322 13.68 1.82 -7.20
C MET A 322 14.32 1.23 -8.47
N HIS A 323 13.89 0.03 -8.87
CA HIS A 323 14.31 -0.68 -10.08
C HIS A 323 15.78 -1.13 -10.08
N ALA A 324 16.25 -1.69 -11.21
CA ALA A 324 17.49 -2.47 -11.32
C ALA A 324 18.73 -1.79 -10.74
N VAL A 325 18.92 -0.51 -11.06
CA VAL A 325 20.07 0.30 -10.63
C VAL A 325 19.54 1.68 -10.27
N GLY A 326 19.48 1.98 -8.98
CA GLY A 326 18.98 3.25 -8.45
C GLY A 326 19.98 3.89 -7.47
N SER A 327 19.45 4.58 -6.45
CA SER A 327 20.26 5.27 -5.45
C SER A 327 20.84 4.38 -4.36
N ASP A 328 20.47 3.10 -4.27
CA ASP A 328 21.17 2.17 -3.39
C ASP A 328 22.60 1.94 -3.89
N TYR A 329 23.60 2.03 -3.01
CA TYR A 329 24.98 1.71 -3.37
C TYR A 329 25.30 0.25 -3.05
N VAL A 330 25.03 -0.61 -4.01
CA VAL A 330 24.99 -2.06 -3.79
C VAL A 330 26.38 -2.64 -3.54
N GLY A 331 26.50 -3.47 -2.50
CA GLY A 331 27.68 -4.29 -2.22
C GLY A 331 28.85 -3.58 -1.53
N THR A 332 28.65 -2.35 -1.03
CA THR A 332 29.74 -1.53 -0.46
C THR A 332 29.67 -1.37 1.06
N ASN A 333 28.56 -1.76 1.68
CA ASN A 333 28.30 -1.57 3.11
C ASN A 333 28.36 -2.86 3.97
N TRP A 334 28.87 -3.98 3.46
CA TRP A 334 28.82 -5.26 4.18
C TRP A 334 29.64 -5.30 5.47
N ASP A 335 30.74 -4.56 5.52
CA ASP A 335 31.61 -4.44 6.70
C ASP A 335 31.15 -3.35 7.68
N TYR A 336 30.25 -2.45 7.27
CA TYR A 336 29.75 -1.34 8.09
C TYR A 336 29.33 -1.73 9.51
N PRO A 337 28.62 -2.86 9.74
CA PRO A 337 28.24 -3.27 11.09
C PRO A 337 29.44 -3.39 12.02
N GLU A 338 30.55 -3.96 11.55
CA GLU A 338 31.72 -4.26 12.38
C GLU A 338 32.89 -3.28 12.19
N ALA A 339 32.84 -2.44 11.17
CA ALA A 339 33.83 -1.42 10.85
C ALA A 339 34.17 -0.49 12.03
N SER A 340 35.41 0.02 12.02
CA SER A 340 35.82 1.11 12.91
C SER A 340 35.03 2.38 12.59
N TYR A 341 35.07 3.38 13.48
CA TYR A 341 34.39 4.65 13.20
C TYR A 341 34.96 5.36 11.97
N GLU A 342 36.28 5.28 11.78
CA GLU A 342 36.96 5.83 10.59
C GLU A 342 36.47 5.15 9.32
N ARG A 343 36.42 3.81 9.30
CA ARG A 343 35.93 3.08 8.12
C ARG A 343 34.44 3.32 7.86
N ARG A 344 33.61 3.49 8.89
CA ARG A 344 32.21 3.90 8.71
C ARG A 344 32.09 5.29 8.07
N ARG A 345 32.93 6.26 8.46
CA ARG A 345 32.97 7.59 7.82
C ARG A 345 33.40 7.52 6.36
N GLU A 346 34.36 6.65 6.03
CA GLU A 346 34.75 6.40 4.64
C GLU A 346 33.57 5.85 3.82
N ILE A 347 32.88 4.82 4.34
CA ILE A 347 31.70 4.23 3.69
C ILE A 347 30.59 5.27 3.51
N GLU A 348 30.29 6.07 4.54
CA GLU A 348 29.32 7.18 4.47
C GLU A 348 29.68 8.16 3.35
N LYS A 349 30.97 8.52 3.24
CA LYS A 349 31.44 9.42 2.18
C LYS A 349 31.34 8.80 0.80
N GLU A 350 31.70 7.53 0.66
CA GLU A 350 31.57 6.76 -0.59
C GLU A 350 30.09 6.72 -1.06
N HIS A 351 29.15 6.53 -0.14
CA HIS A 351 27.71 6.55 -0.43
C HIS A 351 27.22 7.94 -0.80
N GLU A 352 27.63 8.98 -0.08
CA GLU A 352 27.30 10.37 -0.44
C GLU A 352 27.78 10.68 -1.87
N THR A 353 29.04 10.37 -2.19
CA THR A 353 29.62 10.61 -3.52
C THR A 353 28.87 9.84 -4.60
N TYR A 354 28.56 8.55 -4.38
CA TYR A 354 27.79 7.75 -5.33
C TYR A 354 26.39 8.34 -5.58
N ILE A 355 25.64 8.71 -4.53
CA ILE A 355 24.24 9.14 -4.70
C ILE A 355 24.16 10.54 -5.31
N ARG A 356 25.05 11.47 -4.91
CA ARG A 356 25.19 12.76 -5.61
C ARG A 356 25.57 12.54 -7.08
N GLY A 357 26.49 11.61 -7.34
CA GLY A 357 26.92 11.24 -8.68
C GLY A 357 25.78 10.64 -9.51
N PHE A 358 24.95 9.80 -8.89
CA PHE A 358 23.77 9.20 -9.51
C PHE A 358 22.77 10.29 -9.93
N LEU A 359 22.41 11.21 -9.02
CA LEU A 359 21.50 12.32 -9.33
C LEU A 359 22.08 13.23 -10.43
N TRP A 360 23.37 13.53 -10.37
CA TRP A 360 24.06 14.31 -11.40
C TRP A 360 24.06 13.61 -12.75
N THR A 361 24.39 12.31 -12.80
CA THR A 361 24.40 11.48 -14.01
C THR A 361 23.03 11.46 -14.66
N MET A 362 22.00 11.19 -13.85
CA MET A 362 20.60 11.18 -14.27
C MET A 362 20.16 12.51 -14.88
N ALA A 363 20.66 13.65 -14.37
CA ALA A 363 20.33 14.98 -14.88
C ALA A 363 21.18 15.45 -16.07
N ASN A 364 22.35 14.84 -16.35
CA ASN A 364 23.33 15.42 -17.27
C ASN A 364 23.85 14.47 -18.37
N ASN A 365 23.96 13.16 -18.12
CA ASN A 365 24.62 12.24 -19.06
C ASN A 365 23.72 11.93 -20.27
N PRO A 366 24.15 12.15 -21.53
CA PRO A 366 23.33 12.02 -22.74
C PRO A 366 22.69 10.63 -22.94
N ARG A 367 23.31 9.55 -22.42
CA ARG A 367 22.77 8.18 -22.49
C ARG A 367 21.52 7.98 -21.63
N VAL A 368 21.28 8.83 -20.65
CA VAL A 368 20.01 8.84 -19.90
C VAL A 368 18.89 9.36 -20.82
N PRO A 369 17.70 8.75 -20.84
CA PRO A 369 16.57 9.23 -21.64
C PRO A 369 16.23 10.69 -21.36
N GLU A 370 15.92 11.46 -22.41
CA GLU A 370 15.67 12.91 -22.27
C GLU A 370 14.53 13.24 -21.29
N SER A 371 13.46 12.43 -21.27
CA SER A 371 12.33 12.60 -20.35
C SER A 371 12.75 12.46 -18.88
N ILE A 372 13.60 11.48 -18.58
CA ILE A 372 14.18 11.25 -17.26
C ILE A 372 15.16 12.38 -16.93
N ARG A 373 16.04 12.74 -17.88
CA ARG A 373 17.03 13.80 -17.71
C ARG A 373 16.40 15.13 -17.32
N LYS A 374 15.37 15.55 -18.07
CA LYS A 374 14.60 16.78 -17.78
C LYS A 374 13.92 16.72 -16.42
N LYS A 375 13.35 15.56 -16.06
CA LYS A 375 12.68 15.39 -14.77
C LYS A 375 13.66 15.50 -13.60
N THR A 376 14.80 14.80 -13.66
CA THR A 376 15.81 14.86 -12.59
C THR A 376 16.46 16.24 -12.50
N ALA A 377 16.77 16.88 -13.63
CA ALA A 377 17.34 18.23 -13.66
C ALA A 377 16.43 19.33 -13.05
N ALA A 378 15.13 19.05 -12.88
CA ALA A 378 14.22 19.96 -12.20
C ALA A 378 14.41 19.96 -10.67
N TYR A 379 15.01 18.92 -10.10
CA TYR A 379 15.24 18.80 -8.66
C TYR A 379 16.60 19.35 -8.24
N GLY A 380 16.67 19.80 -6.99
CA GLY A 380 17.93 20.10 -6.29
C GLY A 380 17.75 20.00 -4.79
N LEU A 381 18.81 20.19 -4.03
CA LEU A 381 18.75 20.14 -2.56
C LEU A 381 18.00 21.38 -2.04
N PRO A 382 17.13 21.25 -1.03
CA PRO A 382 16.47 22.39 -0.40
C PRO A 382 17.46 23.21 0.45
N ARG A 383 17.33 24.56 0.46
CA ARG A 383 18.15 25.45 1.31
C ARG A 383 17.71 25.43 2.77
N ASP A 384 16.48 25.03 3.04
CA ASP A 384 15.85 25.05 4.36
C ASP A 384 15.84 23.69 5.08
N GLU A 385 16.26 22.60 4.43
CA GLU A 385 16.61 21.36 5.14
C GLU A 385 18.12 21.28 5.34
N PHE A 386 18.56 20.65 6.44
CA PHE A 386 19.98 20.38 6.69
C PHE A 386 20.84 21.63 6.41
N THR A 387 20.41 22.77 6.98
CA THR A 387 20.99 24.11 6.73
C THR A 387 22.45 24.18 7.16
N ASP A 388 22.85 23.30 8.07
CA ASP A 388 24.20 23.08 8.58
C ASP A 388 25.02 22.06 7.77
N ASN A 389 24.44 21.42 6.75
CA ASN A 389 25.06 20.41 5.89
C ASN A 389 24.82 20.64 4.39
N GLY A 390 24.60 21.90 3.99
CA GLY A 390 24.43 22.27 2.59
C GLY A 390 23.23 21.60 1.89
N GLY A 391 22.15 21.32 2.64
CA GLY A 391 20.95 20.68 2.10
C GLY A 391 20.99 19.15 2.07
N TRP A 392 22.06 18.51 2.54
CA TRP A 392 22.21 17.06 2.50
C TRP A 392 21.90 16.38 3.83
N PRO A 393 21.20 15.23 3.85
CA PRO A 393 20.90 14.53 5.10
C PRO A 393 22.18 14.10 5.85
N TRP A 394 22.14 14.14 7.18
CA TRP A 394 23.31 13.84 8.01
C TRP A 394 23.62 12.34 8.13
N MET A 395 22.61 11.47 8.02
CA MET A 395 22.78 10.04 8.23
C MET A 395 22.54 9.21 6.98
N ILE A 396 23.41 8.22 6.83
CA ILE A 396 23.19 7.11 5.91
C ILE A 396 22.01 6.24 6.41
N TYR A 397 21.18 5.80 5.48
CA TYR A 397 20.04 4.95 5.77
C TYR A 397 20.47 3.49 5.97
N ILE A 398 20.78 3.17 7.22
CA ILE A 398 21.10 1.82 7.68
C ILE A 398 19.82 0.99 7.69
N ARG A 399 19.69 0.06 6.75
CA ARG A 399 18.53 -0.85 6.68
C ARG A 399 18.68 -2.06 7.59
N GLU A 400 19.90 -2.48 7.84
CA GLU A 400 20.20 -3.68 8.62
C GLU A 400 21.65 -3.61 9.07
N SER A 401 21.93 -3.98 10.32
CA SER A 401 23.30 -4.05 10.84
C SER A 401 23.46 -5.34 11.65
N ARG A 402 24.07 -5.28 12.84
CA ARG A 402 24.03 -6.37 13.81
C ARG A 402 22.59 -6.67 14.19
N ARG A 403 22.27 -7.95 14.29
CA ARG A 403 21.01 -8.43 14.88
C ARG A 403 21.36 -9.32 16.05
N MET A 404 20.83 -9.00 17.23
CA MET A 404 20.98 -9.83 18.42
C MET A 404 20.55 -11.27 18.14
N VAL A 405 21.06 -12.24 18.88
CA VAL A 405 20.50 -13.61 18.88
C VAL A 405 20.04 -13.93 20.29
N GLY A 406 18.77 -13.62 20.57
CA GLY A 406 18.11 -13.84 21.85
C GLY A 406 17.55 -15.25 22.03
N ASP A 407 16.72 -15.43 23.06
CA ASP A 407 15.95 -16.66 23.31
C ASP A 407 14.76 -16.80 22.36
N TYR A 408 14.34 -15.70 21.74
CA TYR A 408 13.38 -15.66 20.65
C TYR A 408 13.99 -14.89 19.48
N VAL A 409 14.19 -15.57 18.35
CA VAL A 409 14.59 -14.92 17.09
C VAL A 409 13.33 -14.74 16.27
N THR A 410 12.89 -13.52 16.01
CA THR A 410 11.74 -13.27 15.14
C THR A 410 12.07 -13.68 13.71
N THR A 411 11.19 -14.45 13.07
CA THR A 411 11.40 -15.08 11.75
C THR A 411 10.26 -14.71 10.79
N GLN A 412 10.44 -15.04 9.52
CA GLN A 412 9.40 -15.05 8.50
C GLN A 412 8.11 -15.74 8.97
N LEU A 413 8.21 -16.80 9.77
CA LEU A 413 7.03 -17.53 10.25
C LEU A 413 6.16 -16.66 11.16
N ASP A 414 6.75 -15.75 11.92
CA ASP A 414 6.01 -14.76 12.71
C ASP A 414 5.34 -13.74 11.81
N CYS A 415 6.11 -13.17 10.88
CA CYS A 415 5.62 -12.19 9.91
C CYS A 415 4.48 -12.74 9.05
N SER A 416 4.52 -14.04 8.71
CA SER A 416 3.49 -14.73 7.93
C SER A 416 2.29 -15.18 8.79
N GLY A 417 2.35 -15.00 10.11
CA GLY A 417 1.31 -15.40 11.06
C GLY A 417 1.21 -16.91 11.32
N VAL A 418 2.22 -17.68 10.89
CA VAL A 418 2.37 -19.13 11.14
C VAL A 418 2.77 -19.37 12.59
N ARG A 419 3.75 -18.59 13.08
CA ARG A 419 4.15 -18.54 14.48
C ARG A 419 3.58 -17.28 15.13
N LYS A 420 3.29 -17.35 16.43
CA LYS A 420 2.77 -16.21 17.21
C LYS A 420 3.61 -16.06 18.47
N ALA A 421 4.11 -14.85 18.72
CA ALA A 421 4.71 -14.51 19.99
C ALA A 421 3.65 -14.55 21.10
N SER A 422 3.94 -15.21 22.21
CA SER A 422 3.09 -15.25 23.41
C SER A 422 3.21 -14.00 24.28
N ASP A 423 4.25 -13.22 24.03
CA ASP A 423 4.71 -12.10 24.84
C ASP A 423 4.98 -10.84 24.00
N PRO A 424 4.03 -10.38 23.15
CA PRO A 424 4.29 -9.24 22.27
C PRO A 424 4.47 -7.92 23.03
N VAL A 425 5.41 -7.10 22.56
CA VAL A 425 5.69 -5.74 23.08
C VAL A 425 5.64 -4.65 21.99
N GLY A 426 5.32 -5.04 20.77
CA GLY A 426 5.03 -4.16 19.65
C GLY A 426 4.48 -4.98 18.49
N LEU A 427 3.95 -4.31 17.47
CA LEU A 427 3.44 -4.97 16.27
C LEU A 427 4.28 -4.60 15.04
N GLY A 428 4.60 -5.61 14.23
CA GLY A 428 5.08 -5.41 12.86
C GLY A 428 3.94 -5.54 11.86
N SER A 429 3.99 -4.78 10.77
CA SER A 429 2.96 -4.80 9.72
C SER A 429 3.48 -4.54 8.31
N PHE A 430 4.72 -4.05 8.18
CA PHE A 430 5.33 -3.73 6.89
C PHE A 430 5.73 -4.99 6.12
N GLY A 431 5.96 -4.86 4.81
CA GLY A 431 6.47 -5.96 3.98
C GLY A 431 7.79 -6.53 4.51
N MET A 432 7.97 -7.85 4.46
CA MET A 432 9.31 -8.44 4.54
C MET A 432 10.07 -7.97 3.31
N ASP A 433 10.88 -6.94 3.52
CA ASP A 433 11.53 -6.14 2.50
C ASP A 433 13.06 -6.23 2.62
N SER A 434 13.70 -6.70 1.55
CA SER A 434 15.14 -6.67 1.40
C SER A 434 15.49 -6.07 0.04
N HIS A 435 16.40 -5.10 0.06
CA HIS A 435 16.94 -4.47 -1.14
C HIS A 435 18.08 -5.32 -1.74
N CYS A 436 18.58 -4.93 -2.92
CA CYS A 436 19.67 -5.64 -3.57
C CYS A 436 20.88 -5.78 -2.62
N VAL A 437 21.39 -6.99 -2.47
CA VAL A 437 22.57 -7.30 -1.65
C VAL A 437 23.83 -7.24 -2.51
N GLN A 438 23.75 -7.72 -3.75
CA GLN A 438 24.84 -7.71 -4.71
C GLN A 438 24.36 -7.77 -6.16
N HIS A 439 25.10 -7.11 -7.05
CA HIS A 439 25.04 -7.38 -8.49
C HIS A 439 25.94 -8.56 -8.81
N PHE A 440 25.46 -9.51 -9.61
CA PHE A 440 26.29 -10.64 -10.04
C PHE A 440 26.16 -10.91 -11.53
N VAL A 441 27.23 -11.46 -12.11
CA VAL A 441 27.19 -12.00 -13.48
C VAL A 441 26.63 -13.41 -13.46
N THR A 442 25.57 -13.62 -14.24
CA THR A 442 24.90 -14.91 -14.46
C THR A 442 25.71 -15.79 -15.42
N ASP A 443 25.35 -17.08 -15.50
CA ASP A 443 26.03 -18.05 -16.36
C ASP A 443 25.91 -17.71 -17.86
N ASN A 444 24.88 -16.96 -18.26
CA ASN A 444 24.72 -16.44 -19.63
C ASN A 444 25.47 -15.12 -19.88
N GLY A 445 26.31 -14.68 -18.93
CA GLY A 445 27.17 -13.50 -19.07
C GLY A 445 26.45 -12.16 -18.96
N LYS A 446 25.29 -12.11 -18.29
CA LYS A 446 24.52 -10.88 -18.03
C LYS A 446 24.53 -10.51 -16.55
N VAL A 447 24.22 -9.27 -16.22
CA VAL A 447 24.05 -8.87 -14.81
C VAL A 447 22.64 -9.17 -14.30
N GLN A 448 22.54 -9.60 -13.04
CA GLN A 448 21.29 -9.68 -12.29
C GLN A 448 21.46 -9.20 -10.85
N ASN A 449 20.34 -8.86 -10.21
CA ASN A 449 20.28 -8.50 -8.80
C ASN A 449 20.00 -9.73 -7.94
N GLU A 450 20.63 -9.76 -6.77
CA GLU A 450 20.52 -10.82 -5.78
C GLU A 450 20.12 -10.24 -4.42
N GLY A 451 19.34 -10.99 -3.65
CA GLY A 451 19.00 -10.67 -2.26
C GLY A 451 17.72 -9.85 -2.10
N VAL A 452 17.08 -9.47 -3.20
CA VAL A 452 15.81 -8.72 -3.17
C VAL A 452 14.70 -9.62 -2.63
N ILE A 453 13.90 -9.13 -1.67
CA ILE A 453 12.76 -9.84 -1.09
C ILE A 453 11.59 -8.86 -0.97
N TRP A 454 10.38 -9.27 -1.38
CA TRP A 454 9.16 -8.51 -1.07
C TRP A 454 7.96 -9.43 -0.84
N ARG A 455 7.57 -9.58 0.44
CA ARG A 455 6.35 -10.30 0.81
C ARG A 455 5.60 -9.59 1.93
N THR A 456 4.38 -9.17 1.65
CA THR A 456 3.53 -8.49 2.65
C THR A 456 2.96 -9.48 3.66
N PRO A 457 3.08 -9.22 4.98
CA PRO A 457 2.36 -9.95 6.01
C PRO A 457 0.86 -10.00 5.72
N PRO A 458 0.16 -11.13 5.94
CA PRO A 458 -1.29 -11.19 5.73
C PRO A 458 -2.08 -10.33 6.73
N ARG A 459 -1.47 -9.97 7.86
CA ARG A 459 -1.99 -9.11 8.94
C ARG A 459 -0.84 -8.65 9.83
N PRO A 460 -1.04 -7.64 10.69
CA PRO A 460 -0.04 -7.30 11.71
C PRO A 460 0.27 -8.50 12.63
N TYR A 461 1.52 -8.59 13.07
CA TYR A 461 2.04 -9.67 13.90
C TYR A 461 2.75 -9.12 15.14
N GLY A 462 2.75 -9.89 16.23
CA GLY A 462 3.38 -9.48 17.49
C GLY A 462 4.88 -9.73 17.48
N ILE A 463 5.66 -8.77 17.99
CA ILE A 463 7.11 -8.87 18.19
C ILE A 463 7.35 -9.22 19.66
N SER A 464 7.99 -10.36 19.92
CA SER A 464 8.21 -10.90 21.26
C SER A 464 9.10 -9.99 22.12
N TYR A 465 8.79 -9.91 23.42
CA TYR A 465 9.66 -9.29 24.42
C TYR A 465 11.06 -9.90 24.42
N ARG A 466 11.14 -11.23 24.30
CA ARG A 466 12.39 -11.98 24.21
C ARG A 466 13.23 -11.65 22.98
N SER A 467 12.66 -10.94 22.00
CA SER A 467 13.42 -10.45 20.85
C SER A 467 14.19 -9.16 21.16
N ILE A 468 13.85 -8.41 22.21
CA ILE A 468 14.52 -7.13 22.53
C ILE A 468 15.42 -7.19 23.77
N VAL A 469 15.62 -8.40 24.33
CA VAL A 469 16.56 -8.67 25.44
C VAL A 469 17.58 -9.76 25.05
N PRO A 470 18.81 -9.70 25.59
CA PRO A 470 19.81 -10.76 25.43
C PRO A 470 19.32 -12.10 25.98
N ARG A 471 19.97 -13.20 25.57
CA ARG A 471 19.71 -14.51 26.16
C ARG A 471 19.96 -14.49 27.67
N LYS A 472 19.21 -15.32 28.40
CA LYS A 472 19.46 -15.49 29.82
C LYS A 472 20.90 -15.95 30.07
N GLY A 473 21.60 -15.21 30.93
CA GLY A 473 22.99 -15.48 31.28
C GLY A 473 24.04 -14.71 30.47
N GLU A 474 23.66 -13.90 29.48
CA GLU A 474 24.59 -12.99 28.78
C GLU A 474 24.69 -11.64 29.49
N CYS A 475 23.80 -10.70 29.18
CA CYS A 475 23.74 -9.40 29.81
C CYS A 475 22.36 -9.19 30.45
N GLU A 476 22.33 -9.01 31.77
CA GLU A 476 21.10 -9.05 32.59
C GLU A 476 20.40 -7.69 32.73
N ASN A 477 21.01 -6.61 32.22
CA ASN A 477 20.51 -5.24 32.37
C ASN A 477 20.60 -4.40 31.09
N LEU A 478 20.51 -5.06 29.92
CA LEU A 478 20.58 -4.41 28.62
C LEU A 478 19.34 -4.75 27.77
N PHE A 479 18.81 -3.75 27.07
CA PHE A 479 17.84 -3.93 25.99
C PHE A 479 18.44 -3.53 24.64
N SER A 480 18.03 -4.21 23.56
CA SER A 480 18.36 -3.82 22.18
C SER A 480 17.10 -3.84 21.30
N PRO A 481 16.30 -2.77 21.31
CA PRO A 481 15.04 -2.69 20.56
C PRO A 481 15.21 -2.47 19.03
N ILE A 482 16.39 -2.00 18.59
CA ILE A 482 16.68 -1.68 17.18
C ILE A 482 17.45 -2.82 16.51
N CYS A 483 18.60 -3.17 17.08
CA CYS A 483 19.41 -4.33 16.70
C CYS A 483 18.85 -5.62 17.32
N LEU A 484 17.52 -5.75 17.33
CA LEU A 484 16.78 -6.80 17.99
C LEU A 484 17.05 -8.19 17.39
N SER A 485 16.62 -9.22 18.12
CA SER A 485 16.73 -10.61 17.71
C SER A 485 15.70 -10.97 16.64
N ALA A 486 16.17 -10.96 15.39
CA ALA A 486 15.41 -11.27 14.18
C ALA A 486 16.32 -11.83 13.08
N THR A 487 15.74 -12.61 12.17
CA THR A 487 16.41 -13.06 10.93
C THR A 487 16.49 -11.91 9.94
N HIS A 488 17.38 -12.02 8.93
CA HIS A 488 17.47 -11.03 7.84
C HIS A 488 16.10 -10.73 7.21
N VAL A 489 15.33 -11.78 6.95
CA VAL A 489 14.00 -11.71 6.32
C VAL A 489 13.00 -10.96 7.21
N ALA A 490 12.91 -11.34 8.48
CA ALA A 490 11.97 -10.73 9.41
C ALA A 490 12.33 -9.28 9.74
N HIS A 491 13.63 -8.99 9.88
CA HIS A 491 14.11 -7.65 10.17
C HIS A 491 13.67 -6.64 9.11
N GLY A 492 13.62 -7.05 7.83
CA GLY A 492 13.09 -6.24 6.73
C GLY A 492 11.67 -5.70 6.96
N SER A 493 10.84 -6.41 7.73
CA SER A 493 9.49 -5.99 8.12
C SER A 493 9.45 -5.18 9.42
N ILE A 494 10.38 -5.43 10.34
CA ILE A 494 10.40 -4.81 11.68
C ILE A 494 11.06 -3.43 11.67
N ARG A 495 12.03 -3.20 10.78
CA ARG A 495 12.96 -2.05 10.78
C ARG A 495 12.35 -0.67 10.50
N MET A 496 11.05 -0.50 10.66
CA MET A 496 10.33 0.76 10.42
C MET A 496 10.37 1.64 11.67
N GLU A 497 10.57 2.95 11.49
CA GLU A 497 10.68 3.91 12.60
C GLU A 497 9.54 3.84 13.64
N PRO A 498 8.25 3.75 13.27
CA PRO A 498 7.17 3.62 14.25
C PRO A 498 7.30 2.36 15.13
N VAL A 499 7.77 1.26 14.54
CA VAL A 499 7.95 -0.01 15.23
C VAL A 499 9.14 0.09 16.18
N PHE A 500 10.26 0.65 15.73
CA PHE A 500 11.42 0.94 16.58
C PHE A 500 11.10 1.86 17.75
N MET A 501 10.32 2.92 17.53
CA MET A 501 9.81 3.79 18.59
C MET A 501 8.99 3.00 19.61
N ALA A 502 8.04 2.16 19.15
CA ALA A 502 7.22 1.34 20.03
C ALA A 502 8.07 0.34 20.84
N LEU A 503 8.98 -0.39 20.21
CA LEU A 503 9.84 -1.35 20.90
C LEU A 503 10.74 -0.68 21.94
N SER A 504 11.23 0.53 21.65
CA SER A 504 12.04 1.33 22.58
C SER A 504 11.25 1.89 23.76
N GLN A 505 9.99 2.31 23.56
CA GLN A 505 9.08 2.62 24.67
C GLN A 505 8.90 1.40 25.57
N SER A 506 8.70 0.22 24.97
CA SER A 506 8.57 -1.03 25.72
C SER A 506 9.82 -1.39 26.52
N ALA A 507 11.01 -1.21 25.93
CA ALA A 507 12.28 -1.43 26.61
C ALA A 507 12.42 -0.54 27.85
N ALA A 508 12.07 0.75 27.76
CA ALA A 508 12.15 1.68 28.88
C ALA A 508 11.19 1.33 30.02
N ILE A 509 9.94 0.99 29.71
CA ILE A 509 8.95 0.57 30.72
C ILE A 509 9.39 -0.74 31.38
N ALA A 510 9.90 -1.70 30.61
CA ALA A 510 10.42 -2.96 31.12
C ALA A 510 11.66 -2.76 32.00
N ALA A 511 12.57 -1.84 31.63
CA ALA A 511 13.72 -1.49 32.45
C ALA A 511 13.30 -0.93 33.81
N GLY A 512 12.30 -0.04 33.86
CA GLY A 512 11.73 0.45 35.11
C GLY A 512 11.16 -0.68 35.98
N LEU A 513 10.39 -1.58 35.37
CA LEU A 513 9.80 -2.73 36.08
C LEU A 513 10.87 -3.71 36.60
N ALA A 514 11.94 -3.93 35.83
CA ALA A 514 13.08 -4.74 36.25
C ALA A 514 13.80 -4.12 37.46
N ILE A 515 13.95 -2.80 37.50
CA ILE A 515 14.50 -2.07 38.65
C ILE A 515 13.60 -2.25 39.88
N ASP A 516 12.29 -2.03 39.74
CA ASP A 516 11.35 -2.10 40.87
C ASP A 516 11.32 -3.49 41.51
N LYS A 517 11.42 -4.54 40.69
CA LYS A 517 11.43 -5.93 41.16
C LYS A 517 12.81 -6.46 41.47
N SER A 518 13.87 -5.70 41.20
CA SER A 518 15.25 -6.14 41.34
C SER A 518 15.53 -7.46 40.61
N VAL A 519 15.06 -7.56 39.37
CA VAL A 519 15.23 -8.75 38.51
C VAL A 519 16.10 -8.44 37.29
N SER A 520 16.58 -9.49 36.61
CA SER A 520 17.18 -9.37 35.29
C SER A 520 16.13 -8.93 34.26
N VAL A 521 16.56 -8.36 33.13
CA VAL A 521 15.64 -8.03 32.04
C VAL A 521 14.95 -9.28 31.47
N GLN A 522 15.57 -10.46 31.58
CA GLN A 522 14.97 -11.71 31.14
C GLN A 522 13.86 -12.22 32.09
N ASP A 523 13.87 -11.78 33.35
CA ASP A 523 12.96 -12.23 34.40
C ASP A 523 11.82 -11.22 34.68
N VAL A 524 11.63 -10.22 33.82
CA VAL A 524 10.51 -9.28 33.91
C VAL A 524 9.17 -10.02 33.72
N PRO A 525 8.21 -9.91 34.65
CA PRO A 525 6.92 -10.58 34.52
C PRO A 525 6.09 -9.96 33.41
N TYR A 526 5.95 -10.69 32.30
CA TYR A 526 5.31 -10.17 31.09
C TYR A 526 3.87 -9.67 31.30
N HIS A 527 3.08 -10.31 32.17
CA HIS A 527 1.71 -9.84 32.45
C HIS A 527 1.69 -8.40 32.98
N GLU A 528 2.55 -8.10 33.95
CA GLU A 528 2.65 -6.75 34.54
C GLU A 528 3.24 -5.75 33.54
N LEU A 529 4.22 -6.19 32.74
CA LEU A 529 4.75 -5.37 31.65
C LEU A 529 3.63 -5.02 30.67
N ARG A 530 2.90 -6.01 30.15
CA ARG A 530 1.79 -5.81 29.22
C ARG A 530 0.75 -4.84 29.76
N ASP A 531 0.35 -4.99 31.02
CA ASP A 531 -0.64 -4.09 31.63
C ASP A 531 -0.11 -2.64 31.69
N LYS A 532 1.19 -2.45 31.99
CA LYS A 532 1.84 -1.13 31.92
C LYS A 532 1.91 -0.59 30.49
N LEU A 533 2.23 -1.41 29.50
CA LEU A 533 2.28 -1.01 28.08
C LEU A 533 0.91 -0.57 27.58
N GLU A 534 -0.13 -1.36 27.85
CA GLU A 534 -1.52 -1.01 27.51
C GLU A 534 -1.98 0.27 28.22
N SER A 535 -1.61 0.45 29.49
CA SER A 535 -1.87 1.70 30.23
C SER A 535 -1.16 2.90 29.62
N ALA A 536 0.04 2.69 29.08
CA ALA A 536 0.79 3.68 28.30
C ALA A 536 0.29 3.82 26.84
N LYS A 537 -0.90 3.28 26.54
CA LYS A 537 -1.58 3.30 25.23
C LYS A 537 -0.79 2.64 24.11
N GLN A 538 0.15 1.75 24.45
CA GLN A 538 0.89 0.98 23.47
C GLN A 538 0.04 -0.16 22.93
N ILE A 539 0.16 -0.43 21.62
CA ILE A 539 -0.58 -1.51 20.96
C ILE A 539 0.33 -2.73 20.91
N VAL A 540 -0.04 -3.75 21.68
CA VAL A 540 0.76 -4.98 21.82
C VAL A 540 -0.01 -6.25 21.42
N ARG A 541 -1.32 -6.15 21.17
CA ARG A 541 -2.17 -7.29 20.80
C ARG A 541 -2.54 -7.26 19.32
N PRO A 542 -2.05 -8.19 18.49
CA PRO A 542 -2.42 -8.28 17.08
C PRO A 542 -3.94 -8.38 16.88
N GLU A 543 -4.65 -9.06 17.80
CA GLU A 543 -6.10 -9.25 17.78
C GLU A 543 -6.91 -7.99 18.10
N THR A 544 -6.31 -6.99 18.76
CA THR A 544 -6.97 -5.70 19.02
C THR A 544 -6.87 -4.75 17.83
N TRP A 545 -6.05 -5.09 16.83
CA TRP A 545 -5.91 -4.30 15.62
C TRP A 545 -7.20 -4.31 14.81
N LYS A 546 -7.69 -3.11 14.50
CA LYS A 546 -8.73 -2.87 13.50
C LYS A 546 -8.08 -2.11 12.35
N ARG A 547 -8.33 -2.52 11.10
CA ARG A 547 -7.81 -1.80 9.93
C ARG A 547 -8.37 -0.38 9.96
N ALA A 548 -7.51 0.60 10.20
CA ALA A 548 -7.91 2.00 10.19
C ALA A 548 -8.36 2.36 8.76
N PRO A 549 -9.42 3.18 8.62
CA PRO A 549 -9.75 3.77 7.32
C PRO A 549 -8.51 4.48 6.73
N ALA A 550 -8.19 4.23 5.45
CA ALA A 550 -7.17 4.99 4.71
C ALA A 550 -7.36 6.52 4.87
N GLN A 551 -6.30 7.22 5.30
CA GLN A 551 -6.34 8.65 5.59
C GLN A 551 -5.81 9.48 4.40
N LYS A 552 -6.59 10.51 4.05
CA LYS A 552 -6.42 11.40 2.89
C LYS A 552 -5.03 12.01 2.84
N LYS A 553 -4.38 11.94 1.66
CA LYS A 553 -3.17 12.73 1.37
C LYS A 553 -3.46 14.23 1.57
N PRO A 554 -2.66 14.98 2.36
CA PRO A 554 -2.74 16.42 2.39
C PRO A 554 -2.36 16.98 1.01
N ALA A 555 -3.23 17.83 0.44
CA ALA A 555 -2.89 18.61 -0.74
C ALA A 555 -2.07 19.81 -0.29
N VAL A 556 -0.79 19.85 -0.67
CA VAL A 556 0.06 20.99 -0.34
C VAL A 556 -0.11 22.09 -1.38
N LYS A 557 -0.37 23.31 -0.90
CA LYS A 557 -0.35 24.54 -1.70
C LYS A 557 0.59 25.54 -1.04
N ALA A 558 1.53 26.06 -1.82
CA ALA A 558 2.42 27.14 -1.45
C ALA A 558 1.91 28.51 -1.96
N GLU A 559 2.36 29.56 -1.26
CA GLU A 559 2.35 31.01 -1.56
C GLU A 559 1.22 31.90 -0.93
N PRO A 560 1.43 33.22 -0.69
CA PRO A 560 2.25 33.78 0.41
C PRO A 560 1.59 34.99 1.16
N GLY A 561 1.94 35.19 2.43
CA GLY A 561 2.00 36.49 3.16
C GLY A 561 0.75 37.38 3.31
N GLU A 562 0.27 37.54 4.56
CA GLU A 562 0.17 38.85 5.25
C GLU A 562 -0.23 38.64 6.72
N VAL A 563 0.56 39.23 7.64
CA VAL A 563 0.30 39.20 9.09
C VAL A 563 -0.60 40.38 9.45
N LYS A 564 -1.76 40.13 10.06
CA LYS A 564 -2.43 41.08 10.95
C LYS A 564 -2.99 40.38 12.19
N SER A 565 -2.61 40.93 13.33
CA SER A 565 -3.09 40.63 14.68
C SER A 565 -4.54 41.07 14.88
N GLN A 566 -5.33 40.31 15.64
CA GLN A 566 -6.02 40.79 16.85
C GLN A 566 -6.91 39.72 17.53
N GLU A 567 -6.71 39.63 18.84
CA GLU A 567 -7.63 39.35 19.96
C GLU A 567 -8.46 38.04 20.04
N VAL A 568 -8.24 37.36 21.18
CA VAL A 568 -8.94 36.19 21.69
C VAL A 568 -10.04 36.63 22.65
N GLN A 569 -11.27 36.11 22.52
CA GLN A 569 -12.29 35.86 23.57
C GLN A 569 -13.54 35.14 22.95
N PRO A 570 -14.41 34.45 23.71
CA PRO A 570 -14.46 32.97 23.75
C PRO A 570 -15.73 32.30 23.18
N GLN A 571 -15.56 31.04 22.78
CA GLN A 571 -16.53 29.93 22.64
C GLN A 571 -17.90 30.17 21.97
N GLU A 572 -18.08 29.53 20.81
CA GLU A 572 -19.30 28.78 20.46
C GLU A 572 -18.93 27.67 19.46
N GLU A 573 -19.50 26.47 19.65
CA GLU A 573 -19.34 25.31 18.75
C GLU A 573 -19.71 25.70 17.32
N SER A 574 -18.76 25.63 16.37
CA SER A 574 -19.12 25.73 14.95
C SER A 574 -18.32 24.81 14.02
N ALA A 575 -19.10 24.05 13.25
CA ALA A 575 -18.91 23.62 11.87
C ALA A 575 -17.55 23.02 11.47
N ARG A 576 -17.53 21.68 11.41
CA ARG A 576 -16.63 20.92 10.50
C ARG A 576 -16.66 21.55 9.10
N SER A 577 -15.49 21.73 8.48
CA SER A 577 -15.37 22.02 7.06
C SER A 577 -16.22 21.02 6.25
N PRO A 578 -16.96 21.45 5.22
CA PRO A 578 -17.90 20.59 4.50
C PRO A 578 -17.14 19.39 3.90
N ALA A 579 -17.60 18.19 4.24
CA ALA A 579 -17.02 16.96 3.69
C ALA A 579 -17.13 16.99 2.16
N LYS A 580 -15.99 16.96 1.46
CA LYS A 580 -15.95 16.89 -0.01
C LYS A 580 -16.81 15.72 -0.50
N GLN A 581 -17.75 15.99 -1.41
CA GLN A 581 -18.61 14.98 -2.02
C GLN A 581 -17.74 13.87 -2.67
N PRO A 582 -18.08 12.58 -2.50
CA PRO A 582 -17.33 11.49 -3.11
C PRO A 582 -17.60 11.42 -4.62
N ASN A 583 -16.65 10.88 -5.39
CA ASN A 583 -16.90 10.40 -6.73
C ASN A 583 -17.56 9.01 -6.66
N VAL A 584 -18.31 8.64 -7.69
CA VAL A 584 -18.92 7.31 -7.84
C VAL A 584 -18.42 6.68 -9.14
N VAL A 585 -17.75 5.55 -9.02
CA VAL A 585 -17.38 4.65 -10.10
C VAL A 585 -18.27 3.42 -9.99
N LEU A 586 -19.16 3.24 -10.95
CA LEU A 586 -20.08 2.10 -11.02
C LEU A 586 -19.69 1.22 -12.20
N ILE A 587 -19.53 -0.08 -11.98
CA ILE A 587 -19.11 -1.05 -13.00
C ILE A 587 -20.14 -2.18 -13.00
N LEU A 588 -20.81 -2.37 -14.15
CA LEU A 588 -21.80 -3.43 -14.34
C LEU A 588 -21.33 -4.37 -15.45
N ALA A 589 -20.92 -5.58 -15.08
CA ALA A 589 -20.60 -6.66 -16.01
C ALA A 589 -21.88 -7.27 -16.62
N ASP A 590 -21.77 -7.82 -17.83
CA ASP A 590 -22.88 -8.41 -18.60
C ASP A 590 -22.71 -9.94 -18.68
N ASP A 591 -23.65 -10.70 -18.12
CA ASP A 591 -23.61 -12.18 -18.03
C ASP A 591 -22.51 -12.78 -17.12
N LEU A 592 -22.34 -12.23 -15.90
CA LEU A 592 -21.32 -12.69 -14.96
C LEU A 592 -21.92 -13.10 -13.60
N GLY A 593 -22.07 -14.40 -13.38
CA GLY A 593 -22.45 -14.98 -12.08
C GLY A 593 -21.29 -15.04 -11.09
N VAL A 594 -21.61 -15.25 -9.81
CA VAL A 594 -20.60 -15.36 -8.73
C VAL A 594 -19.66 -16.56 -8.92
N GLU A 595 -20.09 -17.60 -9.63
CA GLU A 595 -19.31 -18.79 -9.93
C GLU A 595 -18.12 -18.55 -10.84
N CYS A 596 -18.08 -17.40 -11.53
CA CYS A 596 -16.96 -17.00 -12.36
C CYS A 596 -15.78 -16.45 -11.54
N LEU A 597 -15.98 -16.05 -10.29
CA LEU A 597 -15.04 -15.20 -9.55
C LEU A 597 -14.42 -15.91 -8.34
N SER A 598 -13.10 -15.85 -8.24
CA SER A 598 -12.34 -16.38 -7.09
C SER A 598 -12.70 -15.70 -5.77
N ALA A 599 -13.03 -14.41 -5.81
CA ALA A 599 -13.60 -13.69 -4.68
C ALA A 599 -14.86 -14.33 -4.08
N TYR A 600 -15.57 -15.20 -4.79
CA TYR A 600 -16.78 -15.87 -4.31
C TYR A 600 -16.62 -17.39 -4.14
N GLY A 601 -15.56 -17.98 -4.69
CA GLY A 601 -15.30 -19.43 -4.65
C GLY A 601 -15.17 -20.07 -6.02
N GLY A 602 -15.32 -19.30 -7.10
CA GLY A 602 -15.05 -19.75 -8.46
C GLY A 602 -13.57 -20.05 -8.68
N THR A 603 -13.27 -21.09 -9.47
CA THR A 603 -11.90 -21.53 -9.77
C THR A 603 -11.63 -21.65 -11.27
N SER A 604 -12.63 -21.41 -12.13
CA SER A 604 -12.48 -21.42 -13.60
C SER A 604 -11.58 -20.32 -14.14
N HIS A 605 -11.57 -19.15 -13.50
CA HIS A 605 -10.96 -17.94 -14.05
C HIS A 605 -10.09 -17.25 -13.00
N ARG A 606 -9.05 -16.55 -13.46
CA ARG A 606 -8.18 -15.74 -12.61
C ARG A 606 -8.58 -14.27 -12.77
N THR A 607 -9.08 -13.68 -11.70
CA THR A 607 -9.53 -12.28 -11.68
C THR A 607 -8.85 -11.48 -10.56
N PRO A 608 -7.51 -11.27 -10.65
CA PRO A 608 -6.75 -10.65 -9.55
C PRO A 608 -7.16 -9.21 -9.23
N ASN A 609 -7.64 -8.42 -10.19
CA ASN A 609 -8.07 -7.03 -9.95
C ASN A 609 -9.49 -6.95 -9.37
N ILE A 610 -10.39 -7.84 -9.77
CA ILE A 610 -11.71 -8.00 -9.13
C ILE A 610 -11.53 -8.55 -7.71
N ASP A 611 -10.61 -9.50 -7.52
CA ASP A 611 -10.24 -9.99 -6.18
C ASP A 611 -9.64 -8.89 -5.31
N ARG A 612 -8.90 -7.96 -5.91
CA ARG A 612 -8.40 -6.76 -5.23
C ARG A 612 -9.55 -5.89 -4.73
N LEU A 613 -10.65 -5.73 -5.48
CA LEU A 613 -11.84 -5.02 -5.00
C LEU A 613 -12.44 -5.69 -3.76
N ALA A 614 -12.49 -7.02 -3.71
CA ALA A 614 -12.96 -7.75 -2.53
C ALA A 614 -12.02 -7.61 -1.33
N LYS A 615 -10.70 -7.69 -1.55
CA LYS A 615 -9.67 -7.55 -0.50
C LYS A 615 -9.56 -6.13 0.06
N GLU A 616 -9.80 -5.13 -0.77
CA GLU A 616 -9.69 -3.70 -0.41
C GLU A 616 -11.04 -3.06 -0.05
N GLY A 617 -12.14 -3.77 -0.27
CA GLY A 617 -13.50 -3.31 -0.02
C GLY A 617 -14.30 -4.29 0.84
N MET A 618 -15.61 -4.29 0.63
CA MET A 618 -16.56 -5.22 1.22
C MET A 618 -17.19 -6.09 0.12
N ARG A 619 -17.31 -7.39 0.40
CA ARG A 619 -17.99 -8.37 -0.45
C ARG A 619 -19.39 -8.67 0.10
N PHE A 620 -20.43 -8.42 -0.69
CA PHE A 620 -21.78 -8.90 -0.36
C PHE A 620 -21.97 -10.30 -0.94
N THR A 621 -22.17 -11.29 -0.07
CA THR A 621 -22.30 -12.69 -0.50
C THR A 621 -23.68 -13.00 -1.07
N ARG A 622 -24.67 -12.10 -0.93
CA ARG A 622 -26.08 -12.31 -1.29
C ARG A 622 -26.71 -11.13 -2.04
N CYS A 623 -26.13 -10.78 -3.19
CA CYS A 623 -26.69 -9.78 -4.11
C CYS A 623 -27.44 -10.45 -5.27
N PHE A 624 -28.62 -9.94 -5.60
CA PHE A 624 -29.51 -10.57 -6.57
C PHE A 624 -30.11 -9.60 -7.58
N SER A 625 -30.17 -10.08 -8.82
CA SER A 625 -30.70 -9.40 -9.99
C SER A 625 -32.01 -10.01 -10.49
N ASN A 626 -32.58 -9.41 -11.53
CA ASN A 626 -33.49 -10.14 -12.40
C ASN A 626 -32.67 -11.09 -13.29
N PRO A 627 -33.27 -12.14 -13.88
CA PRO A 627 -32.52 -13.14 -14.63
C PRO A 627 -32.05 -12.67 -16.03
N PHE A 628 -32.30 -11.40 -16.36
CA PHE A 628 -32.01 -10.80 -17.64
C PHE A 628 -31.61 -9.33 -17.53
N CYS A 629 -30.80 -8.90 -18.50
CA CYS A 629 -30.16 -7.59 -18.57
C CYS A 629 -31.12 -6.40 -18.51
N SER A 630 -32.12 -6.29 -19.41
CA SER A 630 -33.00 -5.10 -19.47
C SER A 630 -33.80 -4.90 -18.17
N PRO A 631 -34.50 -5.91 -17.61
CA PRO A 631 -35.18 -5.76 -16.32
C PRO A 631 -34.22 -5.41 -15.17
N SER A 632 -33.03 -6.02 -15.11
CA SER A 632 -32.02 -5.71 -14.09
C SER A 632 -31.51 -4.28 -14.17
N ARG A 633 -31.16 -3.81 -15.37
CA ARG A 633 -30.68 -2.43 -15.62
C ARG A 633 -31.78 -1.41 -15.29
N GLY A 634 -33.04 -1.73 -15.62
CA GLY A 634 -34.20 -0.92 -15.24
C GLY A 634 -34.37 -0.83 -13.72
N SER A 635 -34.23 -1.94 -12.99
CA SER A 635 -34.30 -1.95 -11.52
C SER A 635 -33.12 -1.23 -10.87
N LEU A 636 -31.90 -1.45 -11.36
CA LEU A 636 -30.69 -0.75 -10.91
C LEU A 636 -30.82 0.76 -11.03
N LEU A 637 -31.26 1.24 -12.21
CA LEU A 637 -31.35 2.66 -12.51
C LEU A 637 -32.44 3.35 -11.68
N THR A 638 -33.61 2.72 -11.57
CA THR A 638 -34.83 3.36 -11.02
C THR A 638 -35.13 3.03 -9.57
N GLY A 639 -34.49 2.00 -9.01
CA GLY A 639 -34.91 1.45 -7.72
C GLY A 639 -36.31 0.86 -7.72
N ARG A 640 -36.88 0.52 -8.89
CA ARG A 640 -38.23 -0.06 -9.02
C ARG A 640 -38.20 -1.44 -9.67
N TYR A 641 -39.07 -2.33 -9.20
CA TYR A 641 -39.21 -3.65 -9.80
C TYR A 641 -39.79 -3.60 -11.23
N PRO A 642 -39.53 -4.62 -12.07
CA PRO A 642 -39.93 -4.60 -13.49
C PRO A 642 -41.44 -4.40 -13.72
N PHE A 643 -42.30 -4.98 -12.89
CA PHE A 643 -43.76 -4.77 -13.01
C PHE A 643 -44.21 -3.32 -12.75
N ARG A 644 -43.39 -2.50 -12.09
CA ARG A 644 -43.69 -1.08 -11.81
C ARG A 644 -42.99 -0.13 -12.79
N ASN A 645 -41.80 -0.48 -13.26
CA ASN A 645 -41.08 0.33 -14.23
C ASN A 645 -41.46 0.01 -15.70
N GLY A 646 -42.12 -1.13 -15.94
CA GLY A 646 -42.65 -1.56 -17.23
C GLY A 646 -41.70 -2.45 -18.05
N LEU A 647 -40.43 -2.55 -17.67
CA LEU A 647 -39.39 -3.24 -18.44
C LEU A 647 -39.23 -4.70 -17.99
N LYS A 648 -40.19 -5.55 -18.36
CA LYS A 648 -40.29 -6.95 -17.88
C LYS A 648 -39.52 -7.99 -18.70
N VAL A 649 -39.06 -7.62 -19.90
CA VAL A 649 -38.42 -8.53 -20.87
C VAL A 649 -37.18 -7.89 -21.50
N VAL A 650 -36.32 -8.71 -22.11
CA VAL A 650 -35.11 -8.25 -22.83
C VAL A 650 -35.48 -7.54 -24.12
N LEU A 651 -34.88 -6.37 -24.36
CA LEU A 651 -35.04 -5.60 -25.60
C LEU A 651 -34.09 -6.11 -26.70
N HIS A 652 -34.55 -6.91 -27.65
CA HIS A 652 -33.66 -7.50 -28.66
C HIS A 652 -34.27 -7.62 -30.06
N SER A 653 -35.51 -7.17 -30.24
CA SER A 653 -36.22 -7.15 -31.53
C SER A 653 -36.85 -5.78 -31.81
N LYS A 654 -37.07 -5.49 -33.10
CA LYS A 654 -37.77 -4.26 -33.52
C LYS A 654 -39.22 -4.19 -33.05
N SER A 655 -39.86 -5.33 -32.81
CA SER A 655 -41.23 -5.36 -32.28
C SER A 655 -41.32 -4.82 -30.84
N GLN A 656 -40.18 -4.54 -30.21
CA GLN A 656 -40.08 -3.99 -28.86
C GLN A 656 -39.62 -2.53 -28.87
N GLU A 657 -39.63 -1.84 -30.01
CA GLU A 657 -39.22 -0.44 -30.13
C GLU A 657 -40.01 0.49 -29.19
N ASP A 658 -41.30 0.23 -28.99
CA ASP A 658 -42.13 1.00 -28.06
C ASP A 658 -41.99 0.57 -26.57
N LEU A 659 -41.22 -0.49 -26.30
CA LEU A 659 -40.92 -0.94 -24.93
C LEU A 659 -39.63 -0.30 -24.44
N TYR A 660 -39.77 0.76 -23.66
CA TYR A 660 -38.64 1.48 -23.07
C TYR A 660 -38.97 2.01 -21.68
N LEU A 661 -37.92 2.26 -20.90
CA LEU A 661 -38.05 2.89 -19.61
C LEU A 661 -38.42 4.36 -19.80
N ARG A 662 -39.63 4.75 -19.33
CA ARG A 662 -40.14 6.11 -19.52
C ARG A 662 -39.25 7.13 -18.78
N PRO A 663 -38.88 8.27 -19.40
CA PRO A 663 -38.01 9.27 -18.77
C PRO A 663 -38.56 9.85 -17.46
N SER A 664 -39.87 9.81 -17.23
CA SER A 664 -40.50 10.22 -15.98
C SER A 664 -40.20 9.31 -14.79
N GLN A 665 -39.50 8.19 -14.98
CA GLN A 665 -39.09 7.29 -13.91
C GLN A 665 -37.90 7.90 -13.14
N PRO A 666 -37.74 7.57 -11.84
CA PRO A 666 -36.59 8.02 -11.06
C PRO A 666 -35.27 7.43 -11.58
N SER A 667 -34.16 8.07 -11.26
CA SER A 667 -32.82 7.66 -11.71
C SER A 667 -31.75 8.08 -10.72
N PHE A 668 -30.84 7.19 -10.32
CA PHE A 668 -29.70 7.59 -9.49
C PHE A 668 -28.83 8.65 -10.17
N ALA A 669 -28.65 8.57 -11.49
CA ALA A 669 -27.84 9.54 -12.23
C ALA A 669 -28.48 10.93 -12.21
N ARG A 670 -29.81 11.01 -12.35
CA ARG A 670 -30.54 12.29 -12.24
C ARG A 670 -30.41 12.89 -10.84
N GLN A 671 -30.53 12.07 -9.79
CA GLN A 671 -30.36 12.55 -8.42
C GLN A 671 -28.94 13.11 -8.19
N LEU A 672 -27.90 12.43 -8.69
CA LEU A 672 -26.52 12.90 -8.60
C LEU A 672 -26.28 14.17 -9.41
N LYS A 673 -26.79 14.23 -10.65
CA LYS A 673 -26.70 15.43 -11.49
C LYS A 673 -27.38 16.64 -10.84
N GLN A 674 -28.57 16.46 -10.28
CA GLN A 674 -29.25 17.50 -9.48
C GLN A 674 -28.47 17.90 -8.23
N HIS A 675 -27.62 17.00 -7.72
CA HIS A 675 -26.72 17.24 -6.60
C HIS A 675 -25.32 17.73 -7.01
N GLY A 676 -25.15 18.16 -8.27
CA GLY A 676 -23.93 18.84 -8.75
C GLY A 676 -22.85 17.92 -9.33
N TYR A 677 -23.16 16.65 -9.60
CA TYR A 677 -22.21 15.71 -10.18
C TYR A 677 -22.15 15.85 -11.70
N ALA A 678 -20.94 15.77 -12.26
CA ALA A 678 -20.77 15.43 -13.67
C ALA A 678 -21.09 13.94 -13.86
N THR A 679 -21.74 13.57 -14.97
CA THR A 679 -22.25 12.20 -15.13
C THR A 679 -21.93 11.63 -16.51
N GLN A 680 -21.34 10.43 -16.55
CA GLN A 680 -21.07 9.70 -17.79
C GLN A 680 -21.48 8.23 -17.68
N ILE A 681 -21.99 7.68 -18.79
CA ILE A 681 -22.12 6.24 -19.00
C ILE A 681 -21.36 5.80 -20.26
N VAL A 682 -20.64 4.69 -20.18
CA VAL A 682 -20.11 3.99 -21.37
C VAL A 682 -20.55 2.52 -21.43
N GLY A 683 -20.58 1.93 -22.62
CA GLY A 683 -20.91 0.52 -22.85
C GLY A 683 -22.35 0.28 -23.28
N LYS A 684 -23.13 -0.44 -22.47
CA LYS A 684 -24.47 -0.95 -22.81
C LYS A 684 -25.56 -0.22 -22.03
N TRP A 685 -26.51 0.41 -22.73
CA TRP A 685 -27.65 1.09 -22.10
C TRP A 685 -28.80 0.12 -21.81
N HIS A 686 -29.39 -0.44 -22.86
CA HIS A 686 -30.34 -1.56 -22.87
C HIS A 686 -31.60 -1.43 -22.00
N VAL A 687 -32.01 -0.20 -21.68
CA VAL A 687 -33.33 0.13 -21.10
C VAL A 687 -34.25 0.87 -22.08
N SER A 688 -33.75 1.10 -23.30
CA SER A 688 -34.48 1.52 -24.49
C SER A 688 -33.72 0.99 -25.72
N LEU A 689 -34.35 1.01 -26.88
CA LEU A 689 -33.65 0.89 -28.16
C LEU A 689 -33.33 2.30 -28.65
N GLU A 690 -32.07 2.70 -28.56
CA GLU A 690 -31.66 4.11 -28.70
C GLU A 690 -31.92 4.69 -30.09
N HIS A 691 -31.94 3.86 -31.14
CA HIS A 691 -32.29 4.29 -32.51
C HIS A 691 -33.73 4.82 -32.63
N LYS A 692 -34.59 4.52 -31.64
CA LYS A 692 -35.96 5.06 -31.54
C LYS A 692 -36.14 5.98 -30.34
N HIS A 693 -35.65 5.55 -29.18
CA HIS A 693 -35.83 6.27 -27.92
C HIS A 693 -34.49 6.38 -27.20
N ASN A 694 -33.68 7.36 -27.59
CA ASN A 694 -32.47 7.70 -26.85
C ASN A 694 -32.84 8.51 -25.59
N THR A 695 -32.93 7.81 -24.46
CA THR A 695 -33.36 8.39 -23.17
C THR A 695 -32.18 8.75 -22.25
N ILE A 696 -30.94 8.49 -22.65
CA ILE A 696 -29.76 8.51 -21.76
C ILE A 696 -29.60 9.86 -21.04
N ASN A 697 -29.63 10.96 -21.80
CA ASN A 697 -29.59 12.33 -21.25
C ASN A 697 -30.73 12.60 -20.26
N GLN A 698 -31.93 12.12 -20.55
CA GLN A 698 -33.12 12.36 -19.73
C GLN A 698 -33.06 11.60 -18.39
N PHE A 699 -32.32 10.48 -18.34
CA PHE A 699 -32.01 9.77 -17.11
C PHE A 699 -30.87 10.40 -16.31
N GLY A 700 -30.27 11.48 -16.80
CA GLY A 700 -29.36 12.33 -16.04
C GLY A 700 -27.88 12.07 -16.30
N PHE A 701 -27.50 11.48 -17.44
CA PHE A 701 -26.10 11.40 -17.89
C PHE A 701 -25.77 12.57 -18.82
N ASP A 702 -24.75 13.36 -18.49
CA ASP A 702 -24.29 14.51 -19.30
C ASP A 702 -23.57 14.07 -20.58
N HIS A 703 -22.80 12.99 -20.47
CA HIS A 703 -22.02 12.41 -21.55
C HIS A 703 -22.29 10.92 -21.67
N TYR A 704 -22.29 10.38 -22.88
CA TYR A 704 -22.40 8.94 -23.06
C TYR A 704 -21.74 8.42 -24.32
N GLN A 705 -21.24 7.18 -24.23
CA GLN A 705 -20.83 6.38 -25.38
C GLN A 705 -21.41 4.98 -25.24
N THR A 706 -22.36 4.61 -26.09
CA THR A 706 -23.09 3.33 -25.92
C THR A 706 -23.18 2.52 -27.21
N TRP A 707 -23.07 1.21 -27.08
CA TRP A 707 -23.34 0.25 -28.15
C TRP A 707 -24.80 0.33 -28.58
N GLN A 708 -25.03 0.58 -29.87
CA GLN A 708 -26.39 0.63 -30.42
C GLN A 708 -26.76 -0.74 -30.96
N ILE A 709 -27.80 -1.36 -30.41
CA ILE A 709 -28.24 -2.71 -30.82
C ILE A 709 -28.58 -2.78 -32.32
N PHE A 710 -29.15 -1.69 -32.84
CA PHE A 710 -29.50 -1.52 -34.25
C PHE A 710 -28.80 -0.29 -34.83
N ASP A 711 -28.38 -0.39 -36.09
CA ASP A 711 -27.92 0.77 -36.87
C ASP A 711 -29.11 1.62 -37.36
N ASP A 712 -28.81 2.72 -38.04
CA ASP A 712 -29.82 3.66 -38.56
C ASP A 712 -30.71 3.04 -39.65
N LYS A 713 -30.28 1.91 -40.24
CA LYS A 713 -31.03 1.10 -41.21
C LYS A 713 -31.85 0.00 -40.52
N GLY A 714 -31.74 -0.11 -39.20
CA GLY A 714 -32.38 -1.11 -38.37
C GLY A 714 -31.75 -2.51 -38.50
N SER A 715 -30.51 -2.64 -38.93
CA SER A 715 -29.77 -3.90 -38.90
C SER A 715 -29.13 -4.10 -37.54
N LYS A 716 -29.07 -5.35 -37.05
CA LYS A 716 -28.35 -5.62 -35.79
C LYS A 716 -26.85 -5.35 -35.95
N THR A 717 -26.22 -4.86 -34.90
CA THR A 717 -24.80 -4.47 -34.92
C THR A 717 -23.94 -5.33 -34.00
N THR A 718 -22.62 -5.19 -34.09
CA THR A 718 -21.63 -5.84 -33.23
C THR A 718 -21.13 -4.89 -32.13
N ARG A 719 -20.58 -5.46 -31.06
CA ARG A 719 -20.13 -4.74 -29.84
C ARG A 719 -18.66 -4.92 -29.49
N TYR A 720 -18.00 -5.95 -30.04
CA TYR A 720 -16.59 -6.24 -29.81
C TYR A 720 -15.75 -5.82 -31.00
N TRP A 721 -15.80 -6.57 -32.10
CA TRP A 721 -15.11 -6.21 -33.33
C TRP A 721 -16.05 -5.54 -34.33
N LYS A 722 -15.53 -4.55 -35.06
CA LYS A 722 -16.33 -3.61 -35.88
C LYS A 722 -17.46 -2.96 -35.08
N PRO A 723 -17.20 -2.47 -33.85
CA PRO A 723 -18.24 -2.08 -32.92
C PRO A 723 -19.06 -0.90 -33.47
N TYR A 724 -20.37 -0.94 -33.26
CA TYR A 724 -21.25 0.18 -33.59
C TYR A 724 -21.61 0.96 -32.30
N LEU A 725 -20.83 2.00 -32.02
CA LEU A 725 -20.99 2.86 -30.85
C LEU A 725 -21.57 4.22 -31.27
N SER A 726 -22.38 4.81 -30.39
CA SER A 726 -22.86 6.19 -30.49
C SER A 726 -22.33 7.00 -29.32
N ARG A 727 -21.71 8.15 -29.61
CA ARG A 727 -21.24 9.11 -28.61
C ARG A 727 -22.10 10.37 -28.67
N ASP A 728 -22.76 10.67 -27.56
CA ASP A 728 -23.67 11.82 -27.43
C ASP A 728 -24.69 11.92 -28.58
N GLY A 729 -25.17 10.76 -29.04
CA GLY A 729 -26.20 10.63 -30.07
C GLY A 729 -25.64 10.58 -31.50
N LYS A 730 -24.32 10.60 -31.67
CA LYS A 730 -23.64 10.53 -32.98
C LYS A 730 -22.92 9.19 -33.17
N PRO A 731 -23.19 8.44 -34.26
CA PRO A 731 -22.46 7.22 -34.58
C PRO A 731 -20.95 7.47 -34.80
N LEU A 732 -20.10 6.49 -34.42
CA LEU A 732 -18.63 6.55 -34.52
C LEU A 732 -18.03 5.67 -35.65
N SER A 733 -18.86 5.08 -36.52
CA SER A 733 -18.68 3.74 -37.09
C SER A 733 -17.57 3.52 -38.14
N GLU A 734 -16.88 4.53 -38.65
CA GLU A 734 -15.73 4.32 -39.57
C GLU A 734 -14.38 4.28 -38.84
N GLU A 735 -14.12 5.24 -37.95
CA GLU A 735 -12.83 5.42 -37.27
C GLU A 735 -12.47 4.25 -36.34
N ILE A 736 -13.47 3.65 -35.71
CA ILE A 736 -13.27 2.60 -34.68
C ILE A 736 -13.47 1.18 -35.22
N SER A 737 -13.72 1.02 -36.52
CA SER A 737 -14.11 -0.26 -37.14
C SER A 737 -13.09 -1.39 -36.96
N ASN A 738 -11.80 -1.07 -36.84
CA ASN A 738 -10.73 -2.05 -36.60
C ASN A 738 -10.34 -2.18 -35.11
N ARG A 739 -11.06 -1.51 -34.20
CA ARG A 739 -10.77 -1.51 -32.77
C ARG A 739 -11.67 -2.47 -32.01
N TYR A 740 -11.21 -2.90 -30.85
CA TYR A 740 -12.00 -3.66 -29.89
C TYR A 740 -12.88 -2.71 -29.08
N GLY A 741 -14.20 -2.87 -29.17
CA GLY A 741 -15.21 -1.98 -28.57
C GLY A 741 -14.97 -1.65 -27.09
N PRO A 742 -14.74 -2.66 -26.22
CA PRO A 742 -14.42 -2.41 -24.82
C PRO A 742 -13.20 -1.51 -24.58
N ASP A 743 -12.20 -1.47 -25.47
CA ASP A 743 -11.07 -0.54 -25.32
C ASP A 743 -11.48 0.89 -25.65
N VAL A 744 -12.31 1.06 -26.68
CA VAL A 744 -12.86 2.37 -27.08
C VAL A 744 -13.74 2.95 -25.97
N ASP A 745 -14.52 2.10 -25.29
CA ASP A 745 -15.32 2.51 -24.12
C ASP A 745 -14.42 2.85 -22.92
N LEU A 746 -13.43 2.01 -22.61
CA LEU A 746 -12.52 2.25 -21.48
C LEU A 746 -11.72 3.54 -21.64
N GLU A 747 -11.25 3.87 -22.84
CA GLU A 747 -10.53 5.12 -23.09
C GLU A 747 -11.36 6.34 -22.73
N VAL A 748 -12.62 6.40 -23.19
CA VAL A 748 -13.55 7.50 -22.89
C VAL A 748 -13.89 7.54 -21.41
N TYR A 749 -14.06 6.37 -20.80
CA TYR A 749 -14.33 6.23 -19.37
C TYR A 749 -13.21 6.80 -18.50
N LEU A 750 -11.96 6.42 -18.78
CA LEU A 750 -10.80 6.88 -18.03
C LEU A 750 -10.50 8.36 -18.30
N ASP A 751 -10.74 8.85 -19.52
CA ASP A 751 -10.58 10.27 -19.85
C ASP A 751 -11.58 11.15 -19.08
N PHE A 752 -12.83 10.72 -18.96
CA PHE A 752 -13.83 11.40 -18.13
C PHE A 752 -13.39 11.46 -16.66
N ILE A 753 -12.96 10.34 -16.08
CA ILE A 753 -12.43 10.30 -14.71
C ILE A 753 -11.28 11.29 -14.53
N LYS A 754 -10.29 11.27 -15.44
CA LYS A 754 -9.12 12.16 -15.40
C LYS A 754 -9.53 13.64 -15.51
N THR A 755 -10.44 13.95 -16.43
CA THR A 755 -10.91 15.31 -16.68
C THR A 755 -11.70 15.86 -15.50
N SER A 756 -12.66 15.10 -14.98
CA SER A 756 -13.44 15.49 -13.80
C SER A 756 -12.57 15.62 -12.54
N ALA A 757 -11.58 14.74 -12.36
CA ALA A 757 -10.62 14.84 -11.27
C ALA A 757 -9.77 16.12 -11.38
N LYS A 758 -9.27 16.43 -12.59
CA LYS A 758 -8.50 17.65 -12.86
C LYS A 758 -9.31 18.93 -12.62
N SER A 759 -10.59 18.93 -12.96
CA SER A 759 -11.51 20.06 -12.70
C SER A 759 -12.07 20.07 -11.27
N ASN A 760 -11.70 19.10 -10.43
CA ASN A 760 -12.17 18.94 -9.06
C ASN A 760 -13.71 18.87 -8.96
N THR A 761 -14.37 18.31 -9.97
CA THR A 761 -15.83 18.13 -10.04
C THR A 761 -16.19 16.72 -9.56
N PRO A 762 -17.11 16.55 -8.58
CA PRO A 762 -17.58 15.21 -8.21
C PRO A 762 -18.27 14.58 -9.43
N PHE A 763 -18.04 13.28 -9.63
CA PHE A 763 -18.51 12.62 -10.84
C PHE A 763 -19.16 11.26 -10.57
N LEU A 764 -20.08 10.88 -11.45
CA LEU A 764 -20.59 9.53 -11.64
C LEU A 764 -20.02 9.00 -12.96
N ALA A 765 -19.08 8.06 -12.87
CA ALA A 765 -18.53 7.34 -14.01
C ALA A 765 -19.11 5.92 -14.02
N TYR A 766 -20.09 5.67 -14.89
CA TYR A 766 -20.77 4.38 -15.00
C TYR A 766 -20.25 3.57 -16.20
N TYR A 767 -19.45 2.54 -15.93
CA TYR A 767 -19.00 1.59 -16.94
C TYR A 767 -19.96 0.38 -16.99
N SER A 768 -20.92 0.44 -17.91
CA SER A 768 -21.89 -0.62 -18.16
C SER A 768 -21.37 -1.56 -19.24
N THR A 769 -20.27 -2.27 -18.98
CA THR A 769 -19.53 -3.00 -20.02
C THR A 769 -20.36 -4.08 -20.71
N CYS A 770 -20.04 -4.38 -21.97
CA CYS A 770 -20.60 -5.52 -22.70
C CYS A 770 -19.92 -6.84 -22.30
N LEU A 771 -18.74 -6.81 -21.67
CA LEU A 771 -18.01 -8.02 -21.27
C LEU A 771 -18.68 -8.70 -20.06
N PRO A 772 -18.66 -10.05 -19.96
CA PRO A 772 -18.24 -11.03 -20.98
C PRO A 772 -19.39 -11.61 -21.85
N HIS A 773 -20.50 -10.90 -22.06
CA HIS A 773 -21.67 -11.39 -22.82
C HIS A 773 -21.30 -11.85 -24.24
N TYR A 774 -21.99 -12.86 -24.77
CA TYR A 774 -21.78 -13.32 -26.15
C TYR A 774 -21.99 -12.20 -27.21
N PRO A 775 -21.37 -12.27 -28.41
CA PRO A 775 -20.62 -13.39 -28.94
C PRO A 775 -19.27 -13.59 -28.25
N TRP A 776 -18.93 -14.83 -27.93
CA TRP A 776 -17.61 -15.20 -27.41
C TRP A 776 -16.60 -15.22 -28.55
N GLU A 777 -15.81 -14.15 -28.62
CA GLU A 777 -14.83 -13.88 -29.65
C GLU A 777 -13.49 -13.55 -28.99
N PRO A 778 -12.36 -13.67 -29.72
CA PRO A 778 -11.06 -13.23 -29.29
C PRO A 778 -11.08 -11.81 -28.73
N THR A 779 -10.44 -11.64 -27.58
CA THR A 779 -10.03 -10.34 -27.07
C THR A 779 -8.68 -9.96 -27.71
N PRO A 780 -8.21 -8.71 -27.58
CA PRO A 780 -6.85 -8.34 -27.98
C PRO A 780 -5.74 -9.17 -27.32
N ASP A 781 -6.02 -9.81 -26.18
CA ASP A 781 -5.06 -10.66 -25.45
C ASP A 781 -5.23 -12.17 -25.75
N SER A 782 -6.16 -12.54 -26.62
CA SER A 782 -6.39 -13.95 -27.00
C SER A 782 -5.30 -14.47 -27.93
N ASP A 783 -4.89 -15.74 -27.78
CA ASP A 783 -3.86 -16.35 -28.65
C ASP A 783 -4.32 -16.49 -30.10
N VAL A 784 -5.62 -16.70 -30.31
CA VAL A 784 -6.23 -16.84 -31.64
C VAL A 784 -6.93 -15.55 -32.00
N GLN A 785 -6.42 -14.82 -32.99
CA GLN A 785 -6.97 -13.51 -33.38
C GLN A 785 -7.92 -13.55 -34.58
N ASP A 786 -7.93 -14.61 -35.38
CA ASP A 786 -8.64 -14.62 -36.68
C ASP A 786 -10.12 -15.04 -36.59
N TYR A 787 -10.58 -15.54 -35.44
CA TYR A 787 -11.97 -15.97 -35.28
C TYR A 787 -12.90 -14.78 -35.10
N ARG A 788 -13.99 -14.73 -35.87
CA ARG A 788 -15.15 -13.86 -35.64
C ARG A 788 -16.41 -14.70 -35.74
N ALA A 789 -17.42 -14.35 -34.94
CA ALA A 789 -18.72 -14.98 -35.00
C ALA A 789 -19.31 -14.82 -36.42
N PRO A 790 -19.80 -15.91 -37.06
CA PRO A 790 -20.22 -15.87 -38.46
C PRO A 790 -21.34 -14.88 -38.78
N GLU A 791 -22.17 -14.56 -37.77
CA GLU A 791 -23.27 -13.62 -37.86
C GLU A 791 -23.55 -12.98 -36.50
N VAL A 792 -24.23 -11.82 -36.49
CA VAL A 792 -24.44 -10.97 -35.30
C VAL A 792 -25.19 -11.68 -34.16
N ARG A 793 -26.01 -12.69 -34.45
CA ARG A 793 -26.76 -13.45 -33.43
C ARG A 793 -26.04 -14.71 -32.95
N HIS A 794 -24.97 -15.13 -33.61
CA HIS A 794 -24.23 -16.32 -33.23
C HIS A 794 -23.58 -16.11 -31.86
N LYS A 795 -23.63 -17.12 -30.97
CA LYS A 795 -23.07 -17.01 -29.62
C LYS A 795 -21.54 -16.98 -29.59
N GLY A 796 -20.88 -17.24 -30.71
CA GLY A 796 -19.43 -17.33 -30.77
C GLY A 796 -18.93 -18.69 -30.30
N ASP A 797 -17.66 -18.75 -29.88
CA ASP A 797 -17.02 -19.97 -29.39
C ASP A 797 -16.77 -19.85 -27.87
N PRO A 798 -17.41 -20.68 -27.03
CA PRO A 798 -17.29 -20.65 -25.57
C PRO A 798 -15.85 -20.65 -25.05
N LYS A 799 -14.88 -21.16 -25.83
CA LYS A 799 -13.47 -21.17 -25.43
C LYS A 799 -12.88 -19.78 -25.18
N PHE A 800 -13.48 -18.72 -25.74
CA PHE A 800 -13.03 -17.34 -25.54
C PHE A 800 -13.63 -16.67 -24.31
N PHE A 801 -14.62 -17.28 -23.66
CA PHE A 801 -15.21 -16.72 -22.44
C PHE A 801 -14.18 -16.47 -21.32
N PRO A 802 -13.24 -17.39 -21.01
CA PRO A 802 -12.16 -17.13 -20.05
C PRO A 802 -11.32 -15.90 -20.40
N ASP A 803 -10.98 -15.71 -21.69
CA ASP A 803 -10.20 -14.56 -22.16
C ASP A 803 -10.98 -13.27 -21.93
N MET A 804 -12.28 -13.26 -22.20
CA MET A 804 -13.16 -12.11 -21.98
C MET A 804 -13.30 -11.75 -20.50
N VAL A 805 -13.35 -12.75 -19.60
CA VAL A 805 -13.34 -12.53 -18.15
C VAL A 805 -12.00 -11.97 -17.68
N ALA A 806 -10.88 -12.50 -18.19
CA ALA A 806 -9.54 -11.99 -17.90
C ALA A 806 -9.35 -10.55 -18.42
N TYR A 807 -9.91 -10.24 -19.58
CA TYR A 807 -9.84 -8.91 -20.18
C TYR A 807 -10.67 -7.89 -19.39
N LEU A 808 -11.86 -8.28 -18.93
CA LEU A 808 -12.65 -7.47 -17.99
C LEU A 808 -11.85 -7.17 -16.71
N ASP A 809 -11.20 -8.17 -16.12
CA ASP A 809 -10.36 -7.98 -14.94
C ASP A 809 -9.20 -7.01 -15.21
N LYS A 810 -8.52 -7.14 -16.36
CA LYS A 810 -7.47 -6.21 -16.81
C LYS A 810 -7.97 -4.77 -16.89
N GLN A 811 -9.14 -4.54 -17.50
CA GLN A 811 -9.72 -3.20 -17.62
C GLN A 811 -10.08 -2.60 -16.26
N ILE A 812 -10.57 -3.42 -15.32
CA ILE A 812 -10.78 -3.00 -13.93
C ILE A 812 -9.46 -2.63 -13.26
N GLY A 813 -8.39 -3.38 -13.51
CA GLY A 813 -7.03 -3.06 -13.05
C GLY A 813 -6.54 -1.70 -13.55
N GLN A 814 -6.76 -1.39 -14.83
CA GLN A 814 -6.41 -0.08 -15.42
C GLN A 814 -7.19 1.07 -14.80
N MET A 815 -8.49 0.86 -14.51
CA MET A 815 -9.31 1.83 -13.80
C MET A 815 -8.82 2.06 -12.37
N LEU A 816 -8.57 1.00 -11.60
CA LEU A 816 -8.04 1.11 -10.24
C LEU A 816 -6.70 1.85 -10.21
N GLN A 817 -5.79 1.50 -11.13
CA GLN A 817 -4.52 2.20 -11.27
C GLN A 817 -4.72 3.68 -11.60
N THR A 818 -5.67 4.03 -12.47
CA THR A 818 -5.97 5.43 -12.80
C THR A 818 -6.44 6.21 -11.57
N LEU A 819 -7.30 5.62 -10.71
CA LEU A 819 -7.74 6.26 -9.46
C LEU A 819 -6.57 6.46 -8.48
N ASP A 820 -5.66 5.48 -8.40
CA ASP A 820 -4.48 5.52 -7.55
C ASP A 820 -3.48 6.60 -8.05
N ASP A 821 -3.22 6.65 -9.36
CA ASP A 821 -2.31 7.60 -10.02
C ASP A 821 -2.81 9.05 -9.88
N LEU A 822 -4.12 9.26 -9.96
CA LEU A 822 -4.75 10.56 -9.74
C LEU A 822 -4.83 10.95 -8.26
N GLY A 823 -4.55 10.03 -7.33
CA GLY A 823 -4.65 10.28 -5.89
C GLY A 823 -6.09 10.51 -5.39
N ILE A 824 -7.10 10.05 -6.13
CA ILE A 824 -8.52 10.26 -5.81
C ILE A 824 -9.22 9.01 -5.25
N ALA A 825 -8.49 7.90 -5.08
CA ALA A 825 -9.04 6.63 -4.64
C ALA A 825 -9.86 6.71 -3.35
N GLU A 826 -9.40 7.46 -2.33
CA GLU A 826 -10.10 7.58 -1.04
C GLU A 826 -11.37 8.47 -1.10
N ASN A 827 -11.47 9.32 -2.12
CA ASN A 827 -12.66 10.10 -2.40
C ASN A 827 -13.55 9.45 -3.45
N THR A 828 -13.32 8.18 -3.81
CA THR A 828 -14.08 7.50 -4.87
C THR A 828 -14.70 6.21 -4.34
N ILE A 829 -16.01 6.09 -4.47
CA ILE A 829 -16.76 4.86 -4.21
C ILE A 829 -16.68 4.03 -5.49
N VAL A 830 -16.04 2.86 -5.43
CA VAL A 830 -16.00 1.90 -6.52
C VAL A 830 -17.00 0.78 -6.23
N ILE A 831 -17.98 0.61 -7.11
CA ILE A 831 -19.02 -0.43 -7.01
C ILE A 831 -18.87 -1.33 -8.23
N PHE A 832 -18.59 -2.62 -8.00
CA PHE A 832 -18.57 -3.65 -9.04
C PHE A 832 -19.70 -4.66 -8.82
N LEU A 833 -20.48 -4.92 -9.85
CA LEU A 833 -21.58 -5.87 -9.87
C LEU A 833 -21.83 -6.43 -11.28
N ALA A 834 -22.81 -7.33 -11.42
CA ALA A 834 -23.28 -7.85 -12.72
C ALA A 834 -24.80 -7.73 -12.88
N ASP A 835 -25.29 -7.81 -14.12
CA ASP A 835 -26.72 -7.62 -14.42
C ASP A 835 -27.57 -8.90 -14.35
N ASN A 836 -26.96 -10.06 -14.56
CA ASN A 836 -27.57 -11.38 -14.37
C ASN A 836 -26.49 -12.46 -14.30
N GLY A 837 -26.91 -13.69 -13.97
CA GLY A 837 -26.04 -14.86 -13.98
C GLY A 837 -25.46 -15.16 -15.36
N THR A 838 -24.45 -16.05 -15.40
CA THR A 838 -23.75 -16.43 -16.62
C THR A 838 -24.63 -17.21 -17.60
N ASP A 839 -24.34 -17.09 -18.89
CA ASP A 839 -25.08 -17.76 -19.97
C ASP A 839 -25.14 -19.28 -19.77
N SER A 840 -26.27 -19.89 -20.11
CA SER A 840 -26.54 -21.30 -19.83
C SER A 840 -25.67 -22.29 -20.61
N ASP A 841 -24.99 -21.86 -21.67
CA ASP A 841 -24.10 -22.75 -22.44
C ASP A 841 -22.69 -22.84 -21.80
N LEU A 842 -22.43 -22.07 -20.73
CA LEU A 842 -21.17 -22.06 -20.02
C LEU A 842 -21.27 -22.86 -18.72
N VAL A 843 -20.17 -23.51 -18.35
CA VAL A 843 -20.09 -24.27 -17.10
C VAL A 843 -18.80 -23.91 -16.37
N ASN A 844 -18.95 -23.39 -15.16
CA ASN A 844 -17.84 -22.98 -14.31
C ASN A 844 -17.54 -23.99 -13.21
N THR A 845 -16.37 -23.84 -12.59
CA THR A 845 -15.89 -24.70 -11.50
C THR A 845 -15.88 -23.90 -10.21
N TRP A 846 -16.36 -24.51 -9.13
CA TRP A 846 -16.44 -23.92 -7.80
C TRP A 846 -15.75 -24.79 -6.77
N GLY A 847 -14.98 -24.16 -5.88
CA GLY A 847 -14.29 -24.82 -4.77
C GLY A 847 -13.44 -26.02 -5.21
N ASP A 848 -13.76 -27.18 -4.65
CA ASP A 848 -13.08 -28.47 -4.82
C ASP A 848 -13.37 -29.19 -6.16
N GLY A 849 -13.96 -28.51 -7.14
CA GLY A 849 -14.20 -29.06 -8.48
C GLY A 849 -15.67 -29.19 -8.87
N LYS A 850 -16.61 -28.63 -8.09
CA LYS A 850 -18.05 -28.67 -8.40
C LYS A 850 -18.33 -27.91 -9.70
N ARG A 851 -19.06 -28.52 -10.63
CA ARG A 851 -19.43 -27.90 -11.91
C ARG A 851 -20.77 -27.18 -11.79
N ILE A 852 -20.77 -25.88 -12.07
CA ILE A 852 -21.93 -25.00 -11.99
C ILE A 852 -22.29 -24.54 -13.41
N PRO A 853 -23.37 -25.04 -13.99
CA PRO A 853 -23.92 -24.49 -15.23
C PRO A 853 -24.36 -23.05 -15.02
N GLY A 854 -24.14 -22.19 -16.02
CA GLY A 854 -24.75 -20.86 -16.07
C GLY A 854 -26.27 -20.95 -16.07
N GLY A 855 -26.93 -19.91 -15.56
CA GLY A 855 -28.38 -19.91 -15.36
C GLY A 855 -29.10 -18.70 -15.92
N LYS A 856 -28.48 -17.88 -16.77
CA LYS A 856 -29.13 -16.70 -17.37
C LYS A 856 -30.53 -17.04 -17.88
N GLY A 857 -31.50 -16.20 -17.54
CA GLY A 857 -32.92 -16.39 -17.88
C GLY A 857 -33.72 -17.28 -16.93
N THR A 858 -33.05 -18.06 -16.07
CA THR A 858 -33.74 -18.90 -15.07
C THR A 858 -34.09 -18.10 -13.81
N MET A 859 -35.22 -18.42 -13.18
CA MET A 859 -35.63 -17.82 -11.89
C MET A 859 -34.93 -18.45 -10.68
N THR A 860 -33.78 -19.11 -10.91
CA THR A 860 -32.96 -19.73 -9.87
C THR A 860 -31.82 -18.80 -9.48
N ASP A 861 -31.08 -19.15 -8.43
CA ASP A 861 -29.91 -18.39 -8.01
C ASP A 861 -28.80 -18.46 -9.08
N ARG A 862 -28.72 -19.50 -9.93
CA ARG A 862 -27.80 -19.52 -11.09
C ARG A 862 -28.06 -18.40 -12.10
N GLY A 863 -29.30 -17.94 -12.22
CA GLY A 863 -29.67 -16.87 -13.14
C GLY A 863 -29.58 -15.47 -12.55
N THR A 864 -29.49 -15.37 -11.23
CA THR A 864 -29.85 -14.12 -10.53
C THR A 864 -28.91 -13.76 -9.39
N HIS A 865 -28.09 -14.68 -8.88
CA HIS A 865 -27.08 -14.40 -7.86
C HIS A 865 -25.84 -13.81 -8.54
N VAL A 866 -25.62 -12.52 -8.32
CA VAL A 866 -24.57 -11.74 -8.97
C VAL A 866 -23.55 -11.24 -7.95
N PRO A 867 -22.30 -10.98 -8.35
CA PRO A 867 -21.32 -10.38 -7.45
C PRO A 867 -21.73 -8.95 -7.06
N LEU A 868 -21.36 -8.56 -5.85
CA LEU A 868 -21.34 -7.16 -5.40
C LEU A 868 -20.11 -6.91 -4.53
N LEU A 869 -19.19 -6.10 -5.06
CA LEU A 869 -17.99 -5.64 -4.37
C LEU A 869 -18.03 -4.12 -4.27
N VAL A 870 -17.87 -3.58 -3.07
CA VAL A 870 -17.88 -2.13 -2.84
C VAL A 870 -16.59 -1.72 -2.14
N ARG A 871 -15.79 -0.88 -2.80
CA ARG A 871 -14.52 -0.35 -2.30
C ARG A 871 -14.63 1.15 -2.11
N TRP A 872 -14.41 1.60 -0.87
CA TRP A 872 -14.27 3.02 -0.55
C TRP A 872 -13.17 3.15 0.51
N PRO A 873 -11.90 3.29 0.09
CA PRO A 873 -10.77 3.37 1.01
C PRO A 873 -10.98 4.54 1.96
N GLY A 874 -10.71 4.33 3.25
CA GLY A 874 -10.97 5.37 4.24
C GLY A 874 -12.38 5.40 4.81
N ARG A 875 -13.30 4.57 4.30
CA ARG A 875 -14.69 4.56 4.74
C ARG A 875 -15.25 3.16 4.96
N ILE A 876 -14.98 2.23 4.04
CA ILE A 876 -15.35 0.82 4.17
C ILE A 876 -14.19 0.04 4.77
N VAL A 877 -14.47 -0.82 5.75
CA VAL A 877 -13.48 -1.72 6.34
C VAL A 877 -13.11 -2.78 5.30
N ALA A 878 -11.87 -2.75 4.84
CA ALA A 878 -11.40 -3.61 3.76
C ALA A 878 -11.29 -5.09 4.17
N GLY A 879 -11.62 -5.98 3.24
CA GLY A 879 -11.59 -7.43 3.42
C GLY A 879 -12.78 -7.98 4.21
N THR A 880 -13.83 -7.17 4.41
CA THR A 880 -15.04 -7.60 5.12
C THR A 880 -16.05 -8.22 4.17
N SER A 881 -16.97 -9.00 4.73
CA SER A 881 -18.12 -9.51 3.99
C SER A 881 -19.43 -9.21 4.71
N CYS A 882 -20.48 -9.02 3.93
CA CYS A 882 -21.85 -8.87 4.42
C CYS A 882 -22.72 -9.96 3.79
N GLU A 883 -23.53 -10.61 4.63
CA GLU A 883 -24.45 -11.65 4.19
C GLU A 883 -25.88 -11.13 4.02
N ASP A 884 -26.16 -9.85 4.28
CA ASP A 884 -27.51 -9.31 4.11
C ASP A 884 -27.97 -9.43 2.65
N LEU A 885 -29.28 -9.62 2.47
CA LEU A 885 -29.89 -9.62 1.14
C LEU A 885 -29.77 -8.24 0.48
N VAL A 886 -29.28 -8.21 -0.75
CA VAL A 886 -29.27 -7.03 -1.61
C VAL A 886 -30.01 -7.33 -2.90
N ASP A 887 -30.88 -6.41 -3.30
CA ASP A 887 -31.62 -6.42 -4.55
C ASP A 887 -31.08 -5.31 -5.47
N LEU A 888 -31.06 -5.52 -6.78
CA LEU A 888 -30.61 -4.47 -7.71
C LEU A 888 -31.42 -3.15 -7.59
N SER A 889 -32.66 -3.19 -7.09
CA SER A 889 -33.42 -1.98 -6.79
C SER A 889 -32.82 -1.13 -5.64
N ASP A 890 -31.91 -1.66 -4.84
CA ASP A 890 -31.32 -0.97 -3.68
C ASP A 890 -30.28 0.08 -4.05
N PHE A 891 -29.75 0.04 -5.28
CA PHE A 891 -28.62 0.89 -5.65
C PHE A 891 -29.01 2.35 -5.77
N LEU A 892 -30.22 2.68 -6.25
CA LEU A 892 -30.66 4.07 -6.28
C LEU A 892 -30.65 4.70 -4.87
N PRO A 893 -31.38 4.17 -3.88
CA PRO A 893 -31.37 4.78 -2.55
C PRO A 893 -30.02 4.69 -1.86
N THR A 894 -29.24 3.63 -2.11
CA THR A 894 -27.88 3.49 -1.56
C THR A 894 -26.94 4.56 -2.13
N ILE A 895 -26.93 4.78 -3.43
CA ILE A 895 -26.09 5.80 -4.08
C ILE A 895 -26.49 7.20 -3.59
N CYS A 896 -27.79 7.50 -3.48
CA CYS A 896 -28.25 8.75 -2.89
C CYS A 896 -27.74 8.95 -1.46
N GLU A 897 -27.87 7.93 -0.59
CA GLU A 897 -27.39 8.01 0.79
C GLU A 897 -25.86 8.18 0.88
N LEU A 898 -25.10 7.45 0.07
CA LEU A 898 -23.63 7.53 0.07
C LEU A 898 -23.09 8.89 -0.42
N THR A 899 -23.84 9.55 -1.31
CA THR A 899 -23.43 10.82 -1.94
C THR A 899 -24.05 12.05 -1.27
N GLY A 900 -25.08 11.87 -0.44
CA GLY A 900 -25.89 12.96 0.11
C GLY A 900 -26.94 13.51 -0.86
N ALA A 901 -27.08 12.92 -2.05
CA ALA A 901 -28.13 13.30 -2.98
C ALA A 901 -29.51 12.95 -2.39
N LYS A 902 -30.52 13.76 -2.72
CA LYS A 902 -31.89 13.51 -2.27
C LYS A 902 -32.43 12.23 -2.92
N LEU A 903 -33.34 11.56 -2.20
CA LEU A 903 -34.15 10.52 -2.81
C LEU A 903 -35.17 11.16 -3.77
N PRO A 904 -35.57 10.44 -4.84
CA PRO A 904 -36.65 10.86 -5.72
C PRO A 904 -37.97 11.01 -4.96
N GLU A 905 -38.86 11.87 -5.46
CA GLU A 905 -40.23 11.98 -4.95
C GLU A 905 -41.07 10.77 -5.36
N GLU A 906 -40.71 10.12 -6.47
CA GLU A 906 -41.38 8.93 -6.96
C GLU A 906 -41.15 7.73 -6.04
N SER A 907 -42.20 6.92 -5.86
CA SER A 907 -42.11 5.70 -5.05
C SER A 907 -41.15 4.67 -5.65
N ILE A 908 -40.15 4.30 -4.83
CA ILE A 908 -39.14 3.26 -5.10
C ILE A 908 -39.37 2.03 -4.20
N HIS A 909 -38.84 0.87 -4.61
CA HIS A 909 -38.87 -0.39 -3.86
C HIS A 909 -37.52 -0.71 -3.21
N GLY A 910 -36.47 -0.03 -3.65
CA GLY A 910 -35.12 -0.13 -3.10
C GLY A 910 -35.07 0.25 -1.63
N ARG A 911 -34.16 -0.38 -0.91
CA ARG A 911 -33.80 -0.07 0.47
C ARG A 911 -32.29 0.12 0.50
N SER A 912 -31.84 1.22 1.08
CA SER A 912 -30.41 1.50 1.14
C SER A 912 -29.68 0.45 1.97
N PHE A 913 -28.59 -0.09 1.42
CA PHE A 913 -27.62 -0.93 2.15
C PHE A 913 -26.37 -0.13 2.58
N ALA A 914 -26.38 1.20 2.46
CA ALA A 914 -25.26 2.04 2.88
C ALA A 914 -24.85 1.83 4.35
N PRO A 915 -25.78 1.63 5.32
CA PRO A 915 -25.39 1.36 6.70
C PRO A 915 -24.49 0.13 6.86
N GLN A 916 -24.75 -0.95 6.10
CA GLN A 916 -23.97 -2.19 6.12
C GLN A 916 -22.51 -1.94 5.75
N LEU A 917 -22.26 -1.07 4.77
CA LEU A 917 -20.91 -0.69 4.32
C LEU A 917 -20.04 -0.10 5.43
N PHE A 918 -20.68 0.44 6.48
CA PHE A 918 -20.02 1.08 7.62
C PHE A 918 -20.16 0.29 8.92
N GLY A 919 -20.66 -0.95 8.87
CA GLY A 919 -20.93 -1.77 10.06
C GLY A 919 -21.99 -1.18 10.99
N LYS A 920 -22.88 -0.32 10.48
CA LYS A 920 -23.96 0.30 11.24
C LYS A 920 -25.21 -0.57 11.19
N SER A 921 -26.06 -0.45 12.21
CA SER A 921 -27.40 -1.05 12.20
C SER A 921 -28.23 -0.42 11.08
N GLY A 922 -28.48 -1.19 10.03
CA GLY A 922 -29.34 -0.83 8.91
C GLY A 922 -30.71 -1.48 9.01
N ASN A 923 -31.47 -1.44 7.90
CA ASN A 923 -32.72 -2.17 7.74
C ASN A 923 -32.55 -3.27 6.66
N PRO A 924 -31.86 -4.38 6.98
CA PRO A 924 -31.57 -5.42 6.01
C PRO A 924 -32.84 -6.04 5.45
N ARG A 925 -32.79 -6.42 4.17
CA ARG A 925 -33.91 -7.09 3.50
C ARG A 925 -34.15 -8.46 4.12
N GLN A 926 -35.42 -8.75 4.38
CA GLN A 926 -35.89 -10.10 4.73
C GLN A 926 -36.24 -10.92 3.47
N TRP A 927 -36.42 -10.23 2.34
CA TRP A 927 -36.78 -10.82 1.07
C TRP A 927 -36.34 -9.93 -0.10
N ILE A 928 -36.24 -10.54 -1.28
CA ILE A 928 -36.00 -9.86 -2.56
C ILE A 928 -37.05 -10.28 -3.59
N HIS A 929 -37.17 -9.53 -4.69
CA HIS A 929 -38.11 -9.82 -5.76
C HIS A 929 -37.39 -9.96 -7.10
N ARG A 930 -37.80 -10.96 -7.89
CA ARG A 930 -37.26 -11.21 -9.23
C ARG A 930 -38.40 -11.39 -10.21
N GLN A 931 -38.17 -10.99 -11.47
CA GLN A 931 -39.19 -11.13 -12.51
C GLN A 931 -38.60 -11.45 -13.87
N ASN A 932 -39.26 -12.39 -14.55
CA ASN A 932 -39.07 -12.70 -15.96
C ASN A 932 -40.43 -12.70 -16.65
N ALA A 933 -40.66 -11.72 -17.53
CA ALA A 933 -41.97 -11.48 -18.13
C ALA A 933 -43.06 -11.38 -17.04
N ASP A 934 -44.04 -12.28 -17.03
CA ASP A 934 -45.13 -12.30 -16.04
C ASP A 934 -44.86 -13.24 -14.85
N LEU A 935 -43.78 -14.00 -14.87
CA LEU A 935 -43.36 -14.83 -13.75
C LEU A 935 -42.65 -13.94 -12.72
N ARG A 936 -43.29 -13.76 -11.57
CA ARG A 936 -42.77 -13.03 -10.40
C ARG A 936 -42.39 -14.02 -9.32
N GLN A 937 -41.31 -13.74 -8.62
CA GLN A 937 -40.84 -14.57 -7.52
C GLN A 937 -40.36 -13.67 -6.37
N VAL A 938 -40.70 -14.05 -5.15
CA VAL A 938 -40.08 -13.51 -3.93
C VAL A 938 -39.29 -14.60 -3.25
N ARG A 939 -38.14 -14.26 -2.69
CA ARG A 939 -37.35 -15.22 -1.89
C ARG A 939 -36.78 -14.59 -0.64
N ASN A 940 -36.77 -15.37 0.44
CA ASN A 940 -35.99 -15.13 1.64
C ASN A 940 -34.80 -16.10 1.66
N ASP A 941 -34.13 -16.21 2.79
CA ASP A 941 -32.89 -16.99 2.94
C ASP A 941 -33.03 -18.49 2.74
N GLU A 942 -34.26 -19.01 2.86
CA GLU A 942 -34.52 -20.44 2.82
C GLU A 942 -35.48 -20.87 1.72
N TYR A 943 -36.39 -19.99 1.29
CA TYR A 943 -37.49 -20.33 0.38
C TYR A 943 -37.72 -19.29 -0.69
N MET A 944 -38.26 -19.77 -1.81
CA MET A 944 -38.61 -19.02 -3.00
C MET A 944 -40.06 -19.36 -3.36
N LEU A 945 -40.93 -18.37 -3.46
CA LEU A 945 -42.32 -18.53 -3.88
C LEU A 945 -42.53 -17.75 -5.18
N ASP A 946 -43.08 -18.40 -6.20
CA ASP A 946 -43.50 -17.72 -7.42
C ASP A 946 -45.02 -17.48 -7.48
N ASN A 947 -45.44 -16.58 -8.36
CA ASN A 947 -46.85 -16.24 -8.56
C ASN A 947 -47.66 -17.34 -9.30
N LYS A 948 -47.11 -18.55 -9.42
CA LYS A 948 -47.83 -19.79 -9.80
C LYS A 948 -47.97 -20.73 -8.60
N ASP A 949 -47.83 -20.19 -7.40
CA ASP A 949 -47.93 -20.88 -6.12
C ASP A 949 -46.89 -22.01 -5.94
N GLN A 950 -45.77 -21.96 -6.67
CA GLN A 950 -44.70 -22.94 -6.53
C GLN A 950 -43.71 -22.47 -5.47
N LEU A 951 -43.70 -23.16 -4.32
CA LEU A 951 -42.71 -23.00 -3.28
C LEU A 951 -41.52 -23.93 -3.57
N ARG A 952 -40.31 -23.39 -3.51
CA ARG A 952 -39.05 -24.12 -3.64
C ARG A 952 -38.12 -23.73 -2.50
N ARG A 953 -37.26 -24.66 -2.08
CA ARG A 953 -36.19 -24.35 -1.14
C ARG A 953 -35.01 -23.71 -1.87
N VAL A 954 -34.34 -22.75 -1.25
CA VAL A 954 -33.04 -22.23 -1.69
C VAL A 954 -32.01 -23.33 -1.51
N VAL A 955 -31.31 -23.69 -2.59
CA VAL A 955 -30.27 -24.72 -2.61
C VAL A 955 -28.94 -24.11 -3.05
N PRO A 956 -27.79 -24.73 -2.72
CA PRO A 956 -26.50 -24.28 -3.22
C PRO A 956 -26.45 -24.24 -4.76
N LEU A 957 -25.58 -23.41 -5.33
CA LEU A 957 -25.51 -23.19 -6.79
C LEU A 957 -25.25 -24.45 -7.63
N TRP A 958 -24.62 -25.50 -7.07
CA TRP A 958 -24.40 -26.77 -7.78
C TRP A 958 -25.62 -27.70 -7.79
N GLU A 959 -26.69 -27.35 -7.09
CA GLU A 959 -27.99 -28.04 -7.09
C GLU A 959 -29.03 -27.24 -7.89
N GLU A 960 -30.11 -27.92 -8.31
CA GLU A 960 -31.25 -27.30 -8.98
C GLU A 960 -32.45 -27.31 -8.03
N PRO A 961 -33.05 -26.15 -7.70
CA PRO A 961 -34.19 -26.11 -6.80
C PRO A 961 -35.44 -26.69 -7.48
N THR A 962 -35.99 -27.75 -6.92
CA THR A 962 -37.21 -28.41 -7.36
C THR A 962 -38.29 -28.37 -6.27
N PRO A 963 -39.58 -28.47 -6.62
CA PRO A 963 -40.64 -28.66 -5.63
C PRO A 963 -40.48 -29.94 -4.78
N LYS A 964 -39.62 -30.89 -5.21
CA LYS A 964 -39.35 -32.15 -4.49
C LYS A 964 -38.32 -31.99 -3.36
N ASP A 965 -37.64 -30.84 -3.27
CA ASP A 965 -36.63 -30.56 -2.23
C ASP A 965 -37.24 -30.13 -0.88
N LEU A 966 -38.57 -30.12 -0.80
CA LEU A 966 -39.37 -29.97 0.40
C LEU A 966 -39.24 -31.23 1.26
N LYS A 967 -38.60 -31.12 2.44
CA LYS A 967 -38.28 -32.25 3.33
C LYS A 967 -39.30 -32.37 4.45
N ASN A 968 -40.52 -32.84 4.20
CA ASN A 968 -41.57 -33.27 5.17
C ASN A 968 -41.86 -32.39 6.42
N ASP A 969 -41.20 -31.26 6.65
CA ASP A 969 -41.43 -30.32 7.74
C ASP A 969 -42.48 -29.30 7.31
N LEU A 970 -43.72 -29.83 7.17
CA LEU A 970 -44.89 -29.12 6.68
C LEU A 970 -45.16 -27.82 7.45
N SER A 971 -44.70 -27.71 8.71
CA SER A 971 -44.87 -26.53 9.56
C SER A 971 -44.05 -25.33 9.07
N LYS A 972 -42.78 -25.55 8.69
CA LYS A 972 -41.91 -24.49 8.17
C LYS A 972 -42.28 -24.09 6.77
N GLU A 973 -42.70 -25.04 5.95
CA GLU A 973 -43.15 -24.79 4.58
C GLU A 973 -44.43 -23.95 4.55
N ALA A 974 -45.39 -24.24 5.44
CA ALA A 974 -46.60 -23.45 5.60
C ALA A 974 -46.28 -22.01 6.06
N ALA A 975 -45.43 -21.85 7.08
CA ALA A 975 -45.05 -20.53 7.60
C ALA A 975 -44.26 -19.70 6.56
N ALA A 976 -43.36 -20.35 5.79
CA ALA A 976 -42.62 -19.70 4.72
C ALA A 976 -43.56 -19.25 3.59
N ARG A 977 -44.51 -20.10 3.20
CA ARG A 977 -45.53 -19.75 2.20
C ARG A 977 -46.37 -18.57 2.67
N GLU A 978 -46.87 -18.58 3.90
CA GLU A 978 -47.65 -17.48 4.47
C GLU A 978 -46.86 -16.16 4.43
N THR A 979 -45.61 -16.18 4.90
CA THR A 979 -44.74 -15.00 4.93
C THR A 979 -44.47 -14.46 3.51
N LEU A 980 -44.10 -15.33 2.56
CA LEU A 980 -43.79 -14.91 1.20
C LEU A 980 -45.05 -14.51 0.41
N GLN A 981 -46.20 -15.12 0.68
CA GLN A 981 -47.48 -14.74 0.09
C GLN A 981 -47.90 -13.34 0.58
N ALA A 982 -47.74 -13.04 1.88
CA ALA A 982 -48.00 -11.71 2.41
C ALA A 982 -47.13 -10.63 1.72
N VAL A 983 -45.90 -10.96 1.32
CA VAL A 983 -45.07 -10.06 0.51
C VAL A 983 -45.69 -9.82 -0.86
N PHE A 984 -46.17 -10.86 -1.55
CA PHE A 984 -46.86 -10.69 -2.83
C PHE A 984 -48.10 -9.81 -2.70
N ASP A 985 -48.90 -10.05 -1.67
CA ASP A 985 -50.12 -9.30 -1.41
C ASP A 985 -49.82 -7.83 -1.12
N SER A 986 -48.66 -7.54 -0.49
CA SER A 986 -48.20 -6.18 -0.22
C SER A 986 -47.90 -5.35 -1.47
N PHE A 987 -47.65 -5.97 -2.62
CA PHE A 987 -47.40 -5.23 -3.85
C PHE A 987 -48.66 -4.58 -4.42
N GLY A 988 -49.86 -4.94 -3.92
CA GLY A 988 -51.14 -4.62 -4.55
C GLY A 988 -51.31 -5.37 -5.87
N GLN A 989 -52.55 -5.67 -6.28
CA GLN A 989 -52.82 -6.25 -7.60
C GLN A 989 -52.31 -5.35 -8.73
#